data_AF-A0AAI8YV06-F1
#
_entry.id   AF-A0AAI8YV06-F1
#
_cell.length_a   1.000
_cell.length_b   1.000
_cell.length_c   1.000
_cell.angle_alpha   90.00
_cell.angle_beta   90.00
_cell.angle_gamma   90.00
#
_symmetry.space_group_name_H-M   'P 1'
#
loop_
_entity.id
_entity.type
_entity.pdbx_description
1 polymer ?
#
loop_
_entity_poly.entity_id
_entity_poly.type
_entity_poly.pdbx_seq_one_letter_code
_entity_poly.pdbx_strand_id
1 'polypeptide(L)'
;MKILLLCTAHNSLSQRLYLALSRTHDVTIEYALSDEVMISAVAIYDPDLIICPFLTTLVPKEIYNTYMTLIIHPGPPGDVGPSALDWVLLGDDGSVDDSNELLKILNAQVKAENGRTHWGITVLQAIEEFDAGPVWAFEQFEIDIDLPGLTKSELYRGPITQAAISATFAAITRLQSAAMPKLLVGPDTTSRLSPTLKADDRYGQLSIALNASFKGGRLHHRPLLKAAQREFDITRHTAQQISRRIRCGDSQPGSLSKVFGPSLYVYGGQIEDNAEGRVPTLAGRLPITILGIRNQAICIATVDGKGIWITHIRRPKTKSDVALWPKVPATTGLVDMWHITSTDVQALNWPGPPGWLRSVNRTFQEVFVDMQMDDNDNKTACLYFDFYNGAMSTDQCSQLIEAMDFVLAQSTQESPIQAVVLMGGAYFSNGIALNVIEAAADPAMESWLSINRIDDVVHYLLHKFPSRDIVTVAAVRGNAAAGGVALACACDIVVAGSSVVLNPAYRGVGLYGSEYHTLSYYGRCGEADAKKILRSMTPMSPLQAQSIGLVDYVFPGNGIVLEDYVKTHISYLLKPGILKRGLWKGSVDLSPAALARARANELGEMSRDFWSARAVRYHSRRFDFVRKVKPSQTPLRFAVHRRALDGVQHYDEEETEEFDSVRYFADCAQDQLLSHLRHKVAHEVRDAIHSSSQQPPGEVSRQGSETTLVTPITPVSTLDRKMESIFSCYYKSVDDVPTPPESPGGTNLLDTIRLIS
;
A
#
# COMPACT_ATOMS: atom_id res chain seq x y z
N MET A 1 17.90 -23.51 0.64
CA MET A 1 17.71 -23.27 -0.81
C MET A 1 17.94 -21.79 -1.09
N LYS A 2 18.40 -21.47 -2.29
CA LYS A 2 18.45 -20.13 -2.88
C LYS A 2 17.13 -19.86 -3.59
N ILE A 3 16.38 -18.87 -3.12
CA ILE A 3 15.05 -18.52 -3.64
C ILE A 3 15.11 -17.14 -4.28
N LEU A 4 14.71 -17.06 -5.55
CA LEU A 4 14.52 -15.78 -6.24
C LEU A 4 13.04 -15.41 -6.23
N LEU A 5 12.73 -14.23 -5.69
CA LEU A 5 11.40 -13.63 -5.82
C LEU A 5 11.35 -12.74 -7.06
N LEU A 6 10.57 -13.11 -8.08
CA LEU A 6 10.27 -12.26 -9.22
C LEU A 6 8.96 -11.50 -8.97
N CYS A 7 9.03 -10.18 -8.85
CA CYS A 7 7.89 -9.36 -8.46
C CYS A 7 7.75 -8.14 -9.36
N THR A 8 6.54 -7.71 -9.73
CA THR A 8 6.36 -6.39 -10.36
C THR A 8 6.71 -5.25 -9.38
N ALA A 9 6.45 -5.46 -8.09
CA ALA A 9 6.82 -4.55 -7.01
C ALA A 9 7.06 -5.34 -5.72
N HIS A 10 7.91 -4.84 -4.82
CA HIS A 10 8.06 -5.40 -3.48
C HIS A 10 6.88 -5.00 -2.56
N ASN A 11 5.68 -5.49 -2.90
CA ASN A 11 4.41 -5.21 -2.22
C ASN A 11 4.28 -5.93 -0.85
N SER A 12 3.15 -5.76 -0.17
CA SER A 12 2.90 -6.35 1.15
C SER A 12 3.04 -7.88 1.20
N LEU A 13 2.56 -8.60 0.18
CA LEU A 13 2.66 -10.07 0.13
C LEU A 13 4.12 -10.50 -0.07
N SER A 14 4.83 -9.90 -1.02
CA SER A 14 6.23 -10.23 -1.26
C SER A 14 7.14 -9.88 -0.06
N GLN A 15 6.88 -8.79 0.65
CA GLN A 15 7.57 -8.47 1.92
C GLN A 15 7.30 -9.52 3.00
N ARG A 16 6.04 -9.96 3.13
CA ARG A 16 5.68 -11.00 4.10
C ARG A 16 6.33 -12.34 3.77
N LEU A 17 6.35 -12.71 2.48
CA LEU A 17 7.04 -13.92 2.01
C LEU A 17 8.54 -13.84 2.22
N TYR A 18 9.17 -12.71 1.88
CA TYR A 18 10.58 -12.47 2.15
C TYR A 18 10.89 -12.68 3.64
N LEU A 19 10.16 -12.02 4.54
CA LEU A 19 10.37 -12.17 5.98
C LEU A 19 10.17 -13.61 6.48
N ALA A 20 9.22 -14.34 5.91
CA ALA A 20 8.96 -15.71 6.32
C ALA A 20 10.02 -16.69 5.80
N LEU A 21 10.40 -16.57 4.51
CA LEU A 21 11.33 -17.47 3.83
C LEU A 21 12.78 -17.23 4.26
N SER A 22 13.19 -15.97 4.46
CA SER A 22 14.56 -15.60 4.86
C SER A 22 14.97 -16.12 6.25
N ARG A 23 14.04 -16.73 7.00
CA ARG A 23 14.35 -17.43 8.26
C ARG A 23 15.12 -18.74 8.05
N THR A 24 14.93 -19.39 6.90
CA THR A 24 15.45 -20.73 6.62
C THR A 24 16.05 -20.86 5.21
N HIS A 25 15.96 -19.82 4.38
CA HIS A 25 16.42 -19.80 3.00
C HIS A 25 17.22 -18.54 2.71
N ASP A 26 18.09 -18.61 1.71
CA ASP A 26 18.69 -17.42 1.10
C ASP A 26 17.69 -16.87 0.08
N VAL A 27 17.31 -15.61 0.21
CA VAL A 27 16.24 -15.00 -0.60
C VAL A 27 16.73 -13.68 -1.19
N THR A 28 16.67 -13.57 -2.51
CA THR A 28 16.86 -12.30 -3.23
C THR A 28 15.60 -11.95 -4.01
N ILE A 29 15.46 -10.68 -4.36
CA ILE A 29 14.30 -10.17 -5.11
C ILE A 29 14.81 -9.52 -6.38
N GLU A 30 14.07 -9.73 -7.47
CA GLU A 30 14.23 -8.98 -8.70
C GLU A 30 12.88 -8.44 -9.18
N TYR A 31 12.88 -7.20 -9.64
CA TYR A 31 11.71 -6.62 -10.30
C TYR A 31 11.53 -7.15 -11.72
N ALA A 32 10.31 -7.57 -12.04
CA ALA A 32 9.89 -7.99 -13.37
C ALA A 32 9.74 -6.77 -14.32
N LEU A 33 10.87 -6.13 -14.65
CA LEU A 33 10.91 -4.89 -15.44
C LEU A 33 10.87 -5.15 -16.96
N SER A 34 11.57 -6.19 -17.40
CA SER A 34 11.59 -6.74 -18.75
C SER A 34 12.05 -8.22 -18.72
N ASP A 35 11.88 -8.91 -19.85
CA ASP A 35 12.31 -10.30 -20.00
C ASP A 35 13.82 -10.43 -19.82
N GLU A 36 14.61 -9.51 -20.39
CA GLU A 36 16.07 -9.50 -20.29
C GLU A 36 16.54 -9.34 -18.84
N VAL A 37 15.87 -8.47 -18.08
CA VAL A 37 16.18 -8.24 -16.66
C VAL A 37 15.92 -9.49 -15.83
N MET A 38 14.78 -10.17 -16.05
CA MET A 38 14.43 -11.41 -15.34
C MET A 38 15.39 -12.55 -15.70
N ILE A 39 15.68 -12.74 -16.99
CA ILE A 39 16.61 -13.78 -17.46
C ILE A 39 18.01 -13.54 -16.89
N SER A 40 18.49 -12.28 -16.91
CA SER A 40 19.77 -11.90 -16.32
C SER A 40 19.83 -12.21 -14.82
N ALA A 41 18.80 -11.88 -14.06
CA ALA A 41 18.76 -12.13 -12.62
C ALA A 41 18.82 -13.63 -12.30
N VAL A 42 18.09 -14.45 -13.04
CA VAL A 42 18.11 -15.92 -12.90
C VAL A 42 19.50 -16.47 -13.23
N ALA A 43 20.13 -16.01 -14.31
CA ALA A 43 21.46 -16.46 -14.71
C ALA A 43 22.56 -16.08 -13.70
N ILE A 44 22.48 -14.87 -13.12
CA ILE A 44 23.43 -14.38 -12.13
C ILE A 44 23.23 -15.11 -10.80
N TYR A 45 22.00 -15.17 -10.31
CA TYR A 45 21.72 -15.70 -8.98
C TYR A 45 21.73 -17.22 -8.94
N ASP A 46 21.42 -17.91 -10.05
CA ASP A 46 21.25 -19.37 -10.14
C ASP A 46 20.42 -19.95 -8.98
N PRO A 47 19.09 -19.69 -8.95
CA PRO A 47 18.22 -20.11 -7.86
C PRO A 47 17.90 -21.61 -7.89
N ASP A 48 17.65 -22.19 -6.70
CA ASP A 48 17.06 -23.53 -6.58
C ASP A 48 15.56 -23.53 -6.89
N LEU A 49 14.89 -22.39 -6.63
CA LEU A 49 13.45 -22.17 -6.78
C LEU A 49 13.16 -20.70 -7.09
N ILE A 50 12.22 -20.45 -8.00
CA ILE A 50 11.69 -19.12 -8.28
C ILE A 50 10.26 -19.05 -7.76
N ILE A 51 9.91 -17.96 -7.08
CA ILE A 51 8.54 -17.70 -6.60
C ILE A 51 8.10 -16.32 -7.08
N CYS A 52 6.92 -16.25 -7.66
CA CYS A 52 6.31 -15.06 -8.22
C CYS A 52 5.09 -14.66 -7.39
N PRO A 53 5.27 -13.89 -6.30
CA PRO A 53 4.17 -13.53 -5.41
C PRO A 53 3.24 -12.46 -5.97
N PHE A 54 3.72 -11.68 -6.94
CA PHE A 54 2.94 -10.61 -7.57
C PHE A 54 3.55 -10.25 -8.93
N LEU A 55 2.83 -10.52 -10.01
CA LEU A 55 3.23 -10.18 -11.37
C LEU A 55 2.10 -9.48 -12.13
N THR A 56 2.49 -8.56 -13.02
CA THR A 56 1.63 -7.94 -14.03
C THR A 56 2.08 -8.26 -15.45
N THR A 57 3.12 -9.10 -15.59
CA THR A 57 3.73 -9.54 -16.85
C THR A 57 3.98 -11.04 -16.76
N LEU A 58 4.10 -11.71 -17.91
CA LEU A 58 4.41 -13.13 -17.95
C LEU A 58 5.87 -13.38 -17.56
N VAL A 59 6.15 -14.59 -17.07
CA VAL A 59 7.51 -15.06 -16.88
C VAL A 59 8.02 -15.61 -18.22
N PRO A 60 9.24 -15.25 -18.68
CA PRO A 60 9.84 -15.80 -19.89
C PRO A 60 9.94 -17.33 -19.88
N LYS A 61 9.69 -17.95 -21.04
CA LYS A 61 9.76 -19.42 -21.21
C LYS A 61 11.14 -20.00 -20.91
N GLU A 62 12.18 -19.22 -21.18
CA GLU A 62 13.58 -19.54 -20.90
C GLU A 62 13.80 -19.81 -19.41
N ILE A 63 13.03 -19.13 -18.55
CA ILE A 63 13.07 -19.28 -17.10
C ILE A 63 12.29 -20.51 -16.68
N TYR A 64 10.98 -20.57 -16.95
CA TYR A 64 10.13 -21.63 -16.37
C TYR A 64 10.36 -23.02 -16.99
N ASN A 65 10.93 -23.10 -18.20
CA ASN A 65 11.35 -24.40 -18.78
C ASN A 65 12.63 -24.95 -18.14
N THR A 66 13.43 -24.10 -17.50
CA THR A 66 14.74 -24.46 -16.93
C THR A 66 14.70 -24.56 -15.41
N TYR A 67 13.97 -23.66 -14.76
CA TYR A 67 13.89 -23.51 -13.30
C TYR A 67 12.47 -23.76 -12.82
N MET A 68 12.33 -24.54 -11.73
CA MET A 68 11.04 -24.64 -11.03
C MET A 68 10.59 -23.24 -10.62
N THR A 69 9.46 -22.80 -11.17
CA THR A 69 8.92 -21.45 -11.00
C THR A 69 7.48 -21.56 -10.51
N LEU A 70 7.19 -21.00 -9.34
CA LEU A 70 5.86 -21.01 -8.74
C LEU A 70 5.20 -19.63 -8.85
N ILE A 71 3.95 -19.59 -9.30
CA ILE A 71 3.08 -18.42 -9.30
C ILE A 71 2.11 -18.50 -8.13
N ILE A 72 1.95 -17.40 -7.39
CA ILE A 72 0.89 -17.28 -6.37
C ILE A 72 -0.30 -16.58 -7.00
N HIS A 73 -1.36 -17.36 -7.23
CA HIS A 73 -2.64 -16.87 -7.75
C HIS A 73 -3.61 -16.58 -6.59
N PRO A 74 -4.18 -15.37 -6.48
CA PRO A 74 -5.14 -15.01 -5.42
C PRO A 74 -6.56 -15.55 -5.69
N GLY A 75 -6.65 -16.77 -6.22
CA GLY A 75 -7.88 -17.52 -6.46
C GLY A 75 -7.68 -19.02 -6.16
N PRO A 76 -8.76 -19.74 -5.80
CA PRO A 76 -8.74 -21.18 -5.58
C PRO A 76 -8.43 -21.97 -6.88
N PRO A 77 -8.09 -23.28 -6.80
CA PRO A 77 -7.75 -24.07 -7.98
C PRO A 77 -8.86 -24.06 -9.03
N GLY A 78 -8.52 -23.72 -10.27
CA GLY A 78 -9.47 -23.59 -11.38
C GLY A 78 -10.03 -22.18 -11.59
N ASP A 79 -9.77 -21.24 -10.68
CA ASP A 79 -9.94 -19.81 -10.96
C ASP A 79 -8.80 -19.34 -11.86
N VAL A 80 -9.13 -18.61 -12.93
CA VAL A 80 -8.16 -18.12 -13.92
C VAL A 80 -8.49 -16.67 -14.25
N GLY A 81 -7.48 -15.79 -14.19
CA GLY A 81 -7.60 -14.44 -14.70
C GLY A 81 -7.06 -13.34 -13.77
N PRO A 82 -6.82 -12.14 -14.33
CA PRO A 82 -6.08 -11.07 -13.65
C PRO A 82 -6.92 -10.26 -12.64
N SER A 83 -8.15 -10.67 -12.33
CA SER A 83 -9.11 -9.90 -11.50
C SER A 83 -9.93 -10.78 -10.56
N ALA A 84 -9.37 -11.93 -10.14
CA ALA A 84 -9.99 -12.88 -9.23
C ALA A 84 -10.70 -12.23 -8.03
N LEU A 85 -9.97 -11.41 -7.26
CA LEU A 85 -10.51 -10.71 -6.08
C LEU A 85 -11.57 -9.66 -6.43
N ASP A 86 -11.46 -9.03 -7.59
CA ASP A 86 -12.40 -8.01 -8.03
C ASP A 86 -13.77 -8.64 -8.35
N TRP A 87 -13.78 -9.80 -9.03
CA TRP A 87 -15.01 -10.51 -9.38
C TRP A 87 -15.75 -11.02 -8.16
N VAL A 88 -15.05 -11.71 -7.24
CA VAL A 88 -15.69 -12.21 -6.01
C VAL A 88 -16.27 -11.08 -5.15
N LEU A 89 -15.54 -9.96 -5.00
CA LEU A 89 -16.03 -8.80 -4.23
C LEU A 89 -17.15 -8.03 -4.95
N LEU A 90 -17.21 -8.06 -6.28
CA LEU A 90 -18.33 -7.49 -7.03
C LEU A 90 -19.63 -8.28 -6.80
N GLY A 91 -19.51 -9.58 -6.49
CA GLY A 91 -20.62 -10.48 -6.22
C GLY A 91 -20.68 -11.73 -7.09
N ASP A 92 -19.58 -12.12 -7.75
CA ASP A 92 -19.52 -13.39 -8.50
C ASP A 92 -19.56 -14.58 -7.54
N ASP A 93 -20.67 -15.32 -7.56
CA ASP A 93 -20.90 -16.54 -6.77
C ASP A 93 -20.65 -17.84 -7.57
N GLY A 94 -20.36 -17.72 -8.88
CA GLY A 94 -20.13 -18.84 -9.78
C GLY A 94 -21.38 -19.43 -10.43
N SER A 95 -22.57 -18.85 -10.18
CA SER A 95 -23.83 -19.33 -10.76
C SER A 95 -23.96 -19.04 -12.26
N VAL A 96 -23.26 -18.02 -12.77
CA VAL A 96 -23.32 -17.56 -14.16
C VAL A 96 -22.00 -17.83 -14.88
N ASP A 97 -22.08 -18.54 -16.01
CA ASP A 97 -20.91 -18.92 -16.81
C ASP A 97 -20.35 -17.71 -17.59
N ASP A 98 -21.19 -16.93 -18.30
CA ASP A 98 -20.75 -15.77 -19.08
C ASP A 98 -20.54 -14.51 -18.23
N SER A 99 -19.37 -13.89 -18.37
CA SER A 99 -19.00 -12.70 -17.59
C SER A 99 -19.82 -11.45 -17.94
N ASN A 100 -20.29 -11.30 -19.19
CA ASN A 100 -21.10 -10.16 -19.58
C ASN A 100 -22.54 -10.31 -19.08
N GLU A 101 -23.08 -11.52 -19.12
CA GLU A 101 -24.36 -11.87 -18.50
C GLU A 101 -24.35 -11.61 -16.99
N LEU A 102 -23.29 -12.05 -16.29
CA LEU A 102 -23.12 -11.77 -14.86
C LEU A 102 -23.13 -10.26 -14.59
N LEU A 103 -22.38 -9.46 -15.36
CA LEU A 103 -22.39 -8.00 -15.20
C LEU A 103 -23.77 -7.39 -15.46
N LYS A 104 -24.55 -7.91 -16.43
CA LYS A 104 -25.93 -7.47 -16.65
C LYS A 104 -26.81 -7.79 -15.46
N ILE A 105 -26.71 -9.00 -14.91
CA ILE A 105 -27.47 -9.44 -13.73
C ILE A 105 -27.12 -8.57 -12.53
N LEU A 106 -25.83 -8.41 -12.22
CA LEU A 106 -25.35 -7.58 -11.11
C LEU A 106 -25.73 -6.10 -11.27
N ASN A 107 -25.95 -5.62 -12.49
CA ASN A 107 -26.44 -4.27 -12.78
C ASN A 107 -27.96 -4.13 -12.70
N ALA A 108 -28.71 -5.21 -12.96
CA ALA A 108 -30.18 -5.20 -13.00
C ALA A 108 -30.82 -5.57 -11.66
N GLN A 109 -30.17 -6.40 -10.84
CA GLN A 109 -30.72 -6.90 -9.59
C GLN A 109 -31.07 -5.75 -8.62
N VAL A 110 -32.25 -5.84 -8.00
CA VAL A 110 -32.69 -4.93 -6.91
C VAL A 110 -32.30 -5.48 -5.54
N LYS A 111 -32.03 -6.79 -5.43
CA LYS A 111 -31.61 -7.47 -4.20
C LYS A 111 -30.32 -8.25 -4.47
N ALA A 112 -29.28 -7.96 -3.70
CA ALA A 112 -28.00 -8.65 -3.81
C ALA A 112 -28.14 -10.10 -3.33
N GLU A 113 -27.71 -11.07 -4.13
CA GLU A 113 -27.52 -12.44 -3.66
C GLU A 113 -26.32 -12.50 -2.69
N ASN A 114 -26.32 -13.52 -1.84
CA ASN A 114 -25.20 -13.80 -0.95
C ASN A 114 -23.97 -14.08 -1.83
N GLY A 115 -22.85 -13.41 -1.53
CA GLY A 115 -21.58 -13.75 -2.19
C GLY A 115 -21.13 -15.17 -1.86
N ARG A 116 -19.98 -15.58 -2.40
CA ARG A 116 -19.35 -16.85 -2.04
C ARG A 116 -19.10 -16.89 -0.52
N THR A 117 -19.28 -18.06 0.08
CA THR A 117 -18.97 -18.27 1.50
C THR A 117 -17.49 -18.53 1.74
N HIS A 118 -16.76 -18.95 0.70
CA HIS A 118 -15.33 -19.23 0.76
C HIS A 118 -14.62 -18.64 -0.45
N TRP A 119 -13.38 -18.23 -0.25
CA TRP A 119 -12.41 -17.96 -1.31
C TRP A 119 -11.10 -18.68 -1.00
N GLY A 120 -10.10 -18.51 -1.86
CA GLY A 120 -8.83 -19.21 -1.68
C GLY A 120 -7.71 -18.62 -2.51
N ILE A 121 -6.57 -19.28 -2.39
CA ILE A 121 -5.35 -18.98 -3.14
C ILE A 121 -4.74 -20.28 -3.65
N THR A 122 -3.97 -20.19 -4.72
CA THR A 122 -3.29 -21.32 -5.34
C THR A 122 -1.83 -21.00 -5.57
N VAL A 123 -0.96 -21.95 -5.24
CA VAL A 123 0.46 -21.94 -5.62
C VAL A 123 0.64 -22.96 -6.74
N LEU A 124 0.80 -22.45 -7.95
CA LEU A 124 0.86 -23.26 -9.18
C LEU A 124 2.20 -23.10 -9.88
N GLN A 125 2.61 -24.10 -10.64
CA GLN A 125 3.84 -24.05 -11.44
C GLN A 125 3.62 -23.21 -12.70
N ALA A 126 4.57 -22.36 -13.07
CA ALA A 126 4.49 -21.61 -14.33
C ALA A 126 4.60 -22.55 -15.55
N ILE A 127 3.67 -22.38 -16.49
CA ILE A 127 3.65 -23.00 -17.82
C ILE A 127 3.27 -21.94 -18.88
N GLU A 128 3.15 -22.33 -20.15
CA GLU A 128 2.76 -21.42 -21.22
C GLU A 128 1.32 -20.89 -21.04
N GLU A 129 0.40 -21.77 -20.64
CA GLU A 129 -0.98 -21.43 -20.38
C GLU A 129 -1.16 -20.65 -19.07
N PHE A 130 -1.89 -19.53 -19.17
CA PHE A 130 -2.12 -18.60 -18.07
C PHE A 130 -2.90 -19.24 -16.90
N ASP A 131 -2.34 -19.18 -15.69
CA ASP A 131 -2.88 -19.75 -14.44
C ASP A 131 -3.35 -21.22 -14.53
N ALA A 132 -2.83 -21.99 -15.49
CA ALA A 132 -3.29 -23.37 -15.76
C ALA A 132 -2.27 -24.45 -15.34
N GLY A 133 -1.19 -24.04 -14.68
CA GLY A 133 -0.11 -24.93 -14.29
C GLY A 133 -0.46 -25.94 -13.19
N PRO A 134 0.36 -26.99 -13.04
CA PRO A 134 0.22 -27.95 -11.95
C PRO A 134 0.16 -27.26 -10.57
N VAL A 135 -0.86 -27.60 -9.77
CA VAL A 135 -1.05 -27.04 -8.44
C VAL A 135 -0.16 -27.76 -7.44
N TRP A 136 0.74 -27.01 -6.79
CA TRP A 136 1.61 -27.54 -5.73
C TRP A 136 0.97 -27.40 -4.35
N ALA A 137 0.16 -26.37 -4.15
CA ALA A 137 -0.64 -26.22 -2.95
C ALA A 137 -1.80 -25.24 -3.16
N PHE A 138 -2.89 -25.42 -2.43
CA PHE A 138 -3.90 -24.38 -2.28
C PHE A 138 -4.43 -24.34 -0.84
N GLU A 139 -4.92 -23.16 -0.48
CA GLU A 139 -5.62 -22.94 0.78
C GLU A 139 -6.93 -22.19 0.53
N GLN A 140 -7.90 -22.41 1.41
CA GLN A 140 -9.19 -21.73 1.38
C GLN A 140 -9.53 -21.14 2.75
N PHE A 141 -10.39 -20.12 2.75
CA PHE A 141 -10.86 -19.45 3.94
C PHE A 141 -12.29 -18.93 3.73
N GLU A 142 -13.00 -18.72 4.83
CA GLU A 142 -14.34 -18.12 4.82
C GLU A 142 -14.29 -16.64 4.44
N ILE A 143 -15.27 -16.18 3.68
CA ILE A 143 -15.41 -14.78 3.28
C ILE A 143 -16.86 -14.33 3.39
N ASP A 144 -17.04 -13.11 3.89
CA ASP A 144 -18.27 -12.34 3.74
C ASP A 144 -17.93 -11.05 2.98
N ILE A 145 -18.37 -10.98 1.72
CA ILE A 145 -18.07 -9.84 0.85
C ILE A 145 -18.76 -8.54 1.28
N ASP A 146 -19.74 -8.61 2.19
CA ASP A 146 -20.45 -7.45 2.75
C ASP A 146 -19.98 -7.07 4.15
N LEU A 147 -18.96 -7.76 4.67
CA LEU A 147 -18.32 -7.41 5.92
C LEU A 147 -17.89 -5.92 5.90
N PRO A 148 -18.32 -5.10 6.88
CA PRO A 148 -17.94 -3.70 6.95
C PRO A 148 -16.42 -3.52 6.93
N GLY A 149 -15.93 -2.61 6.09
CA GLY A 149 -14.49 -2.32 5.94
C GLY A 149 -13.72 -3.26 5.01
N LEU A 150 -14.30 -4.39 4.57
CA LEU A 150 -13.59 -5.32 3.68
C LEU A 150 -13.41 -4.71 2.27
N THR A 151 -12.23 -4.22 1.95
CA THR A 151 -11.86 -3.81 0.59
C THR A 151 -11.07 -4.91 -0.11
N LYS A 152 -10.83 -4.78 -1.43
CA LYS A 152 -9.88 -5.68 -2.12
C LYS A 152 -8.50 -5.65 -1.46
N SER A 153 -8.04 -4.48 -1.02
CA SER A 153 -6.74 -4.35 -0.34
C SER A 153 -6.75 -5.00 1.05
N GLU A 154 -7.84 -4.88 1.81
CA GLU A 154 -7.98 -5.62 3.09
C GLU A 154 -7.97 -7.13 2.88
N LEU A 155 -8.75 -7.62 1.92
CA LEU A 155 -8.79 -9.04 1.60
C LEU A 155 -7.40 -9.56 1.19
N TYR A 156 -6.69 -8.78 0.35
CA TYR A 156 -5.33 -9.11 -0.09
C TYR A 156 -4.32 -9.15 1.05
N ARG A 157 -4.33 -8.15 1.94
CA ARG A 157 -3.38 -8.04 3.07
C ARG A 157 -3.70 -8.97 4.23
N GLY A 158 -4.96 -9.32 4.42
CA GLY A 158 -5.44 -10.21 5.47
C GLY A 158 -5.48 -11.67 4.99
N PRO A 159 -6.67 -12.25 4.77
CA PRO A 159 -6.82 -13.68 4.50
C PRO A 159 -5.98 -14.22 3.34
N ILE A 160 -5.87 -13.48 2.22
CA ILE A 160 -5.08 -13.89 1.05
C ILE A 160 -3.61 -14.04 1.41
N THR A 161 -3.02 -13.03 2.06
CA THR A 161 -1.60 -13.09 2.45
C THR A 161 -1.36 -14.22 3.45
N GLN A 162 -2.24 -14.41 4.44
CA GLN A 162 -2.14 -15.51 5.40
C GLN A 162 -2.14 -16.88 4.69
N ALA A 163 -3.12 -17.10 3.82
CA ALA A 163 -3.26 -18.33 3.05
C ALA A 163 -2.06 -18.56 2.10
N ALA A 164 -1.58 -17.51 1.44
CA ALA A 164 -0.45 -17.57 0.52
C ALA A 164 0.85 -18.00 1.21
N ILE A 165 1.10 -17.52 2.44
CA ILE A 165 2.26 -17.94 3.23
C ILE A 165 2.16 -19.43 3.54
N SER A 166 1.03 -19.90 4.07
CA SER A 166 0.81 -21.32 4.38
C SER A 166 0.97 -22.22 3.16
N ALA A 167 0.37 -21.84 2.03
CA ALA A 167 0.48 -22.62 0.79
C ALA A 167 1.87 -22.62 0.19
N THR A 168 2.62 -21.52 0.29
CA THR A 168 3.99 -21.45 -0.21
C THR A 168 4.90 -22.41 0.56
N PHE A 169 4.81 -22.45 1.90
CA PHE A 169 5.57 -23.43 2.69
C PHE A 169 5.15 -24.88 2.40
N ALA A 170 3.85 -25.14 2.22
CA ALA A 170 3.37 -26.46 1.83
C ALA A 170 3.91 -26.87 0.45
N ALA A 171 3.89 -25.97 -0.53
CA ALA A 171 4.41 -26.20 -1.87
C ALA A 171 5.91 -26.51 -1.84
N ILE A 172 6.70 -25.74 -1.09
CA ILE A 172 8.14 -25.99 -0.90
C ILE A 172 8.39 -27.38 -0.30
N THR A 173 7.65 -27.74 0.76
CA THR A 173 7.79 -29.04 1.43
C THR A 173 7.46 -30.20 0.48
N ARG A 174 6.40 -30.04 -0.32
CA ARG A 174 5.95 -31.02 -1.32
C ARG A 174 6.96 -31.17 -2.46
N LEU A 175 7.53 -30.05 -2.94
CA LEU A 175 8.60 -30.06 -3.94
C LEU A 175 9.84 -30.79 -3.46
N GLN A 176 10.29 -30.49 -2.24
CA GLN A 176 11.44 -31.16 -1.62
C GLN A 176 11.19 -32.66 -1.51
N SER A 177 10.00 -33.05 -1.04
CA SER A 177 9.60 -34.46 -0.93
C SER A 177 9.59 -35.16 -2.30
N ALA A 178 9.08 -34.50 -3.34
CA ALA A 178 9.07 -35.03 -4.71
C ALA A 178 10.49 -35.14 -5.32
N ALA A 179 11.43 -34.31 -4.87
CA ALA A 179 12.82 -34.33 -5.33
C ALA A 179 13.68 -35.42 -4.65
N MET A 180 13.35 -35.85 -3.42
CA MET A 180 14.16 -36.81 -2.65
C MET A 180 14.52 -38.11 -3.41
N PRO A 181 13.60 -38.77 -4.14
CA PRO A 181 13.95 -40.00 -4.87
C PRO A 181 14.98 -39.80 -6.00
N LYS A 182 15.07 -38.60 -6.58
CA LYS A 182 16.02 -38.28 -7.67
C LYS A 182 17.44 -38.02 -7.17
N LEU A 183 17.59 -37.48 -5.94
CA LEU A 183 18.88 -37.19 -5.31
C LEU A 183 19.64 -38.45 -4.86
N LEU A 184 18.97 -39.59 -4.72
CA LEU A 184 19.57 -40.86 -4.25
C LEU A 184 20.17 -41.72 -5.38
N VAL A 185 19.98 -41.36 -6.66
CA VAL A 185 20.25 -42.26 -7.81
C VAL A 185 21.32 -41.74 -8.79
N GLY A 186 21.83 -40.51 -8.64
CA GLY A 186 22.78 -39.91 -9.60
C GLY A 186 23.98 -39.18 -8.96
N PRO A 187 25.11 -39.06 -9.68
CA PRO A 187 26.29 -38.31 -9.22
C PRO A 187 26.16 -36.78 -9.37
N ASP A 188 25.05 -36.28 -9.93
CA ASP A 188 24.76 -34.84 -10.03
C ASP A 188 24.15 -34.32 -8.72
N THR A 189 25.00 -33.73 -7.89
CA THR A 189 24.69 -33.13 -6.59
C THR A 189 24.11 -31.71 -6.72
N THR A 190 23.35 -31.39 -7.77
CA THR A 190 22.73 -30.05 -7.87
C THR A 190 21.49 -30.00 -6.97
N SER A 191 21.46 -29.08 -6.00
CA SER A 191 20.31 -28.82 -5.10
C SER A 191 19.06 -28.24 -5.80
N ARG A 192 19.13 -28.06 -7.12
CA ARG A 192 18.12 -27.37 -7.94
C ARG A 192 16.87 -28.21 -8.12
N LEU A 193 15.69 -27.62 -7.90
CA LEU A 193 14.41 -28.27 -8.15
C LEU A 193 14.08 -28.23 -9.64
N SER A 194 13.90 -29.41 -10.25
CA SER A 194 13.61 -29.54 -11.68
C SER A 194 12.15 -29.19 -12.00
N PRO A 195 11.86 -28.41 -13.06
CA PRO A 195 10.49 -28.15 -13.53
C PRO A 195 9.76 -29.42 -14.01
N THR A 196 10.47 -30.54 -14.19
CA THR A 196 9.90 -31.84 -14.58
C THR A 196 9.31 -32.64 -13.40
N LEU A 197 9.38 -32.11 -12.17
CA LEU A 197 8.73 -32.73 -11.02
C LEU A 197 7.21 -32.74 -11.23
N LYS A 198 6.56 -33.84 -10.85
CA LYS A 198 5.10 -34.01 -10.98
C LYS A 198 4.44 -33.70 -9.65
N ALA A 199 3.49 -32.77 -9.66
CA ALA A 199 2.59 -32.54 -8.54
C ALA A 199 1.61 -33.72 -8.40
N ASP A 200 1.22 -34.04 -7.18
CA ASP A 200 0.14 -34.99 -6.90
C ASP A 200 -1.21 -34.31 -7.17
N ASP A 201 -2.11 -34.95 -7.91
CA ASP A 201 -3.42 -34.39 -8.27
C ASP A 201 -4.22 -33.94 -7.04
N ARG A 202 -4.02 -34.58 -5.88
CA ARG A 202 -4.68 -34.22 -4.62
C ARG A 202 -4.29 -32.81 -4.16
N TYR A 203 -3.14 -32.30 -4.55
CA TYR A 203 -2.69 -30.96 -4.16
C TYR A 203 -3.54 -29.84 -4.75
N GLY A 204 -4.22 -30.08 -5.87
CA GLY A 204 -5.23 -29.19 -6.45
C GLY A 204 -6.67 -29.51 -6.02
N GLN A 205 -6.89 -30.62 -5.32
CA GLN A 205 -8.23 -31.08 -4.90
C GLN A 205 -8.53 -30.88 -3.42
N LEU A 206 -7.53 -30.92 -2.54
CA LEU A 206 -7.67 -30.78 -1.08
C LEU A 206 -6.85 -29.61 -0.52
N SER A 207 -7.50 -28.72 0.22
CA SER A 207 -6.85 -27.57 0.84
C SER A 207 -5.96 -28.02 2.00
N ILE A 208 -4.93 -27.24 2.31
CA ILE A 208 -3.91 -27.64 3.30
C ILE A 208 -4.52 -27.80 4.69
N ALA A 209 -5.20 -26.78 5.21
CA ALA A 209 -5.71 -26.80 6.58
C ALA A 209 -6.93 -27.71 6.77
N LEU A 210 -7.89 -27.69 5.83
CA LEU A 210 -9.16 -28.40 5.97
C LEU A 210 -9.15 -29.80 5.35
N ASN A 211 -8.13 -30.13 4.55
CA ASN A 211 -8.08 -31.36 3.76
C ASN A 211 -9.38 -31.62 3.00
N ALA A 212 -9.94 -30.57 2.39
CA ALA A 212 -11.23 -30.57 1.74
C ALA A 212 -11.17 -29.85 0.39
N SER A 213 -12.06 -30.22 -0.52
CA SER A 213 -12.25 -29.48 -1.77
C SER A 213 -12.76 -28.07 -1.53
N PHE A 214 -12.60 -27.22 -2.54
CA PHE A 214 -13.02 -25.84 -2.47
C PHE A 214 -14.53 -25.75 -2.18
N LYS A 215 -14.88 -25.02 -1.11
CA LYS A 215 -16.27 -24.92 -0.62
C LYS A 215 -17.04 -23.72 -1.19
N GLY A 216 -16.38 -22.85 -1.95
CA GLY A 216 -16.98 -21.60 -2.44
C GLY A 216 -17.72 -21.73 -3.78
N GLY A 217 -18.06 -22.95 -4.22
CA GLY A 217 -18.86 -23.19 -5.42
C GLY A 217 -18.05 -23.29 -6.71
N ARG A 218 -18.74 -23.20 -7.86
CA ARG A 218 -18.16 -23.34 -9.20
C ARG A 218 -17.27 -22.15 -9.54
N LEU A 219 -16.16 -22.42 -10.24
CA LEU A 219 -15.20 -21.41 -10.69
C LEU A 219 -15.25 -21.29 -12.22
N HIS A 220 -14.81 -20.13 -12.71
CA HIS A 220 -14.85 -19.79 -14.12
C HIS A 220 -13.61 -18.99 -14.51
N HIS A 221 -13.29 -19.01 -15.80
CA HIS A 221 -12.25 -18.14 -16.35
C HIS A 221 -12.84 -16.74 -16.49
N ARG A 222 -12.26 -15.77 -15.77
CA ARG A 222 -12.77 -14.39 -15.73
C ARG A 222 -11.80 -13.42 -16.38
N PRO A 223 -12.26 -12.54 -17.28
CA PRO A 223 -11.39 -11.55 -17.91
C PRO A 223 -11.02 -10.44 -16.91
N LEU A 224 -10.10 -9.57 -17.33
CA LEU A 224 -9.82 -8.32 -16.63
C LEU A 224 -11.11 -7.51 -16.43
N LEU A 225 -11.49 -7.27 -15.18
CA LEU A 225 -12.62 -6.40 -14.86
C LEU A 225 -12.17 -4.94 -15.03
N LYS A 226 -12.72 -4.23 -16.02
CA LYS A 226 -12.36 -2.84 -16.36
C LYS A 226 -12.97 -1.84 -15.39
N ALA A 227 -12.29 -0.73 -15.13
CA ALA A 227 -12.75 0.26 -14.13
C ALA A 227 -14.16 0.80 -14.41
N ALA A 228 -14.54 0.98 -15.68
CA ALA A 228 -15.88 1.41 -16.10
C ALA A 228 -16.97 0.34 -15.85
N GLN A 229 -16.63 -0.95 -15.82
CA GLN A 229 -17.59 -2.01 -15.50
C GLN A 229 -17.97 -2.03 -14.01
N ARG A 230 -17.30 -1.23 -13.17
CA ARG A 230 -17.64 -1.01 -11.77
C ARG A 230 -18.58 0.19 -11.56
N GLU A 231 -18.99 0.86 -12.64
CA GLU A 231 -19.87 2.02 -12.54
C GLU A 231 -21.18 1.68 -11.80
N PHE A 232 -21.73 2.68 -11.13
CA PHE A 232 -22.97 2.57 -10.40
C PHE A 232 -23.91 3.73 -10.68
N ASP A 233 -25.20 3.46 -10.51
CA ASP A 233 -26.27 4.43 -10.64
C ASP A 233 -26.99 4.53 -9.29
N ILE A 234 -26.99 5.72 -8.68
CA ILE A 234 -27.60 5.96 -7.36
C ILE A 234 -29.13 5.84 -7.38
N THR A 235 -29.75 5.94 -8.55
CA THR A 235 -31.21 5.83 -8.73
C THR A 235 -31.68 4.39 -8.86
N ARG A 236 -30.75 3.46 -9.13
CA ARG A 236 -31.04 2.05 -9.36
C ARG A 236 -30.38 1.12 -8.35
N HIS A 237 -29.15 1.40 -7.96
CA HIS A 237 -28.38 0.54 -7.08
C HIS A 237 -28.52 0.94 -5.61
N THR A 238 -28.69 -0.06 -4.76
CA THR A 238 -28.69 0.07 -3.29
C THR A 238 -27.30 0.49 -2.77
N ALA A 239 -27.23 1.01 -1.53
CA ALA A 239 -25.95 1.36 -0.90
C ALA A 239 -24.99 0.15 -0.83
N GLN A 240 -25.50 -1.05 -0.61
CA GLN A 240 -24.68 -2.28 -0.58
C GLN A 240 -24.07 -2.61 -1.95
N GLN A 241 -24.84 -2.50 -3.04
CA GLN A 241 -24.35 -2.72 -4.39
C GLN A 241 -23.32 -1.68 -4.83
N ILE A 242 -23.53 -0.41 -4.47
CA ILE A 242 -22.57 0.67 -4.69
C ILE A 242 -21.30 0.40 -3.88
N SER A 243 -21.43 0.02 -2.61
CA SER A 243 -20.30 -0.34 -1.76
C SER A 243 -19.47 -1.46 -2.36
N ARG A 244 -20.07 -2.58 -2.79
CA ARG A 244 -19.35 -3.69 -3.46
C ARG A 244 -18.53 -3.21 -4.67
N ARG A 245 -19.13 -2.37 -5.53
CA ARG A 245 -18.48 -1.80 -6.74
C ARG A 245 -17.28 -0.93 -6.43
N ILE A 246 -17.38 -0.10 -5.40
CA ILE A 246 -16.27 0.76 -4.98
C ILE A 246 -15.18 -0.11 -4.33
N ARG A 247 -15.55 -0.97 -3.37
CA ARG A 247 -14.62 -1.80 -2.59
C ARG A 247 -13.85 -2.83 -3.42
N CYS A 248 -14.45 -3.40 -4.47
CA CYS A 248 -13.75 -4.35 -5.35
C CYS A 248 -12.63 -3.69 -6.17
N GLY A 249 -12.76 -2.38 -6.44
CA GLY A 249 -11.71 -1.57 -7.07
C GLY A 249 -10.72 -0.93 -6.09
N ASP A 250 -10.86 -1.13 -4.78
CA ASP A 250 -10.08 -0.42 -3.76
C ASP A 250 -8.87 -1.28 -3.29
N SER A 251 -7.63 -0.96 -3.65
CA SER A 251 -7.13 0.41 -3.86
C SER A 251 -6.80 0.77 -5.30
N GLN A 252 -6.81 -0.21 -6.21
CA GLN A 252 -6.65 -0.02 -7.65
C GLN A 252 -7.60 -0.95 -8.40
N PRO A 253 -8.21 -0.53 -9.52
CA PRO A 253 -8.02 0.76 -10.17
C PRO A 253 -8.95 1.88 -9.67
N GLY A 254 -9.82 1.59 -8.71
CA GLY A 254 -10.97 2.42 -8.34
C GLY A 254 -12.19 2.15 -9.22
N SER A 255 -13.35 2.59 -8.76
CA SER A 255 -14.57 2.57 -9.57
C SER A 255 -14.63 3.83 -10.42
N LEU A 256 -14.62 3.71 -11.75
CA LEU A 256 -14.77 4.87 -12.62
C LEU A 256 -16.25 5.27 -12.66
N SER A 257 -16.58 6.47 -12.20
CA SER A 257 -17.96 6.95 -12.05
C SER A 257 -18.11 8.39 -12.50
N LYS A 258 -19.27 8.72 -13.07
CA LYS A 258 -19.69 10.08 -13.42
C LYS A 258 -20.62 10.71 -12.38
N VAL A 259 -20.72 10.12 -11.19
CA VAL A 259 -21.67 10.56 -10.14
C VAL A 259 -21.53 12.04 -9.78
N PHE A 260 -20.32 12.62 -9.90
CA PHE A 260 -20.08 14.05 -9.63
C PHE A 260 -20.10 14.95 -10.87
N GLY A 261 -20.43 14.40 -12.06
CA GLY A 261 -20.39 15.10 -13.35
C GLY A 261 -19.27 14.57 -14.25
N PRO A 262 -17.99 14.92 -14.01
CA PRO A 262 -16.88 14.34 -14.77
C PRO A 262 -16.62 12.90 -14.35
N SER A 263 -15.97 12.14 -15.24
CA SER A 263 -15.49 10.80 -14.93
C SER A 263 -14.36 10.87 -13.91
N LEU A 264 -14.56 10.27 -12.74
CA LEU A 264 -13.58 10.20 -11.65
C LEU A 264 -13.46 8.75 -11.16
N TYR A 265 -12.25 8.35 -10.75
CA TYR A 265 -12.10 7.13 -9.96
C TYR A 265 -12.51 7.44 -8.52
N VAL A 266 -13.46 6.69 -7.98
CA VAL A 266 -13.93 6.82 -6.59
C VAL A 266 -13.47 5.64 -5.74
N TYR A 267 -13.26 5.91 -4.44
CA TYR A 267 -12.76 4.96 -3.45
C TYR A 267 -13.50 5.10 -2.12
N GLY A 268 -13.30 4.13 -1.22
CA GLY A 268 -14.09 4.00 0.00
C GLY A 268 -15.36 3.20 -0.25
N GLY A 269 -16.53 3.82 -0.11
CA GLY A 269 -17.81 3.14 -0.24
C GLY A 269 -18.31 2.56 1.09
N GLN A 270 -18.21 3.35 2.17
CA GLN A 270 -18.77 2.97 3.46
C GLN A 270 -20.26 3.33 3.50
N ILE A 271 -21.10 2.41 4.00
CA ILE A 271 -22.55 2.60 4.05
C ILE A 271 -22.91 3.50 5.24
N GLU A 272 -23.83 4.42 5.03
CA GLU A 272 -24.50 5.22 6.05
C GLU A 272 -25.91 4.68 6.28
N ASP A 273 -26.17 4.14 7.47
CA ASP A 273 -27.51 3.69 7.83
C ASP A 273 -28.41 4.84 8.32
N ASN A 274 -27.87 5.98 8.79
CA ASN A 274 -28.63 7.11 9.34
C ASN A 274 -28.87 8.25 8.34
N ALA A 275 -29.17 7.93 7.08
CA ALA A 275 -29.38 8.95 6.04
C ALA A 275 -30.74 9.66 6.12
N GLU A 276 -31.76 9.03 6.71
CA GLU A 276 -33.15 9.51 6.74
C GLU A 276 -33.32 10.87 7.43
N GLY A 277 -32.44 11.22 8.36
CA GLY A 277 -32.46 12.50 9.07
C GLY A 277 -31.82 13.68 8.33
N ARG A 278 -31.28 13.47 7.12
CA ARG A 278 -30.58 14.50 6.34
C ARG A 278 -31.35 14.82 5.07
N VAL A 279 -31.54 16.11 4.81
CA VAL A 279 -32.17 16.59 3.57
C VAL A 279 -31.12 16.59 2.46
N PRO A 280 -31.28 15.79 1.38
CA PRO A 280 -30.37 15.82 0.25
C PRO A 280 -30.34 17.21 -0.37
N THR A 281 -29.15 17.81 -0.47
CA THR A 281 -28.98 19.20 -0.90
C THR A 281 -28.11 19.27 -2.13
N LEU A 282 -28.50 20.09 -3.12
CA LEU A 282 -27.68 20.37 -4.28
C LEU A 282 -26.52 21.29 -3.88
N ALA A 283 -25.29 20.88 -4.17
CA ALA A 283 -24.09 21.59 -3.78
C ALA A 283 -23.27 22.01 -5.00
N GLY A 284 -22.86 23.28 -5.05
CA GLY A 284 -22.06 23.82 -6.14
C GLY A 284 -22.61 23.49 -7.53
N ARG A 285 -21.78 22.85 -8.36
CA ARG A 285 -22.08 22.45 -9.75
C ARG A 285 -22.32 20.96 -9.92
N LEU A 286 -22.57 20.24 -8.82
CA LEU A 286 -22.77 18.80 -8.87
C LEU A 286 -24.12 18.45 -9.54
N PRO A 287 -24.20 17.37 -10.32
CA PRO A 287 -25.46 16.90 -10.89
C PRO A 287 -26.30 16.08 -9.89
N ILE A 288 -25.80 15.90 -8.67
CA ILE A 288 -26.39 15.09 -7.61
C ILE A 288 -26.61 15.91 -6.34
N THR A 289 -27.51 15.44 -5.50
CA THR A 289 -27.63 15.91 -4.12
C THR A 289 -26.64 15.16 -3.22
N ILE A 290 -26.06 15.88 -2.25
CA ILE A 290 -25.23 15.28 -1.21
C ILE A 290 -25.98 15.34 0.13
N LEU A 291 -25.75 14.33 0.96
CA LEU A 291 -26.32 14.24 2.31
C LEU A 291 -25.45 15.00 3.33
N GLY A 292 -24.14 15.02 3.13
CA GLY A 292 -23.22 15.76 3.98
C GLY A 292 -21.76 15.46 3.70
N ILE A 293 -20.91 16.22 4.37
CA ILE A 293 -19.45 16.13 4.31
C ILE A 293 -18.92 15.89 5.71
N ARG A 294 -18.03 14.92 5.87
CA ARG A 294 -17.37 14.61 7.16
C ARG A 294 -15.94 14.24 6.88
N ASN A 295 -14.98 14.85 7.58
CA ASN A 295 -13.56 14.52 7.50
C ASN A 295 -13.07 14.36 6.04
N GLN A 296 -13.39 15.35 5.20
CA GLN A 296 -13.06 15.36 3.75
C GLN A 296 -13.70 14.24 2.88
N ALA A 297 -14.60 13.43 3.44
CA ALA A 297 -15.45 12.49 2.70
C ALA A 297 -16.82 13.08 2.38
N ILE A 298 -17.45 12.59 1.31
CA ILE A 298 -18.76 13.04 0.83
C ILE A 298 -19.75 11.88 0.92
N CYS A 299 -20.89 12.12 1.57
CA CYS A 299 -22.00 11.19 1.60
C CYS A 299 -23.05 11.55 0.55
N ILE A 300 -23.45 10.60 -0.27
CA ILE A 300 -24.51 10.75 -1.28
C ILE A 300 -25.66 9.79 -0.97
N ALA A 301 -26.88 10.19 -1.33
CA ALA A 301 -28.07 9.36 -1.11
C ALA A 301 -28.16 8.22 -2.13
N THR A 302 -28.75 7.09 -1.71
CA THR A 302 -29.00 5.92 -2.55
C THR A 302 -30.49 5.58 -2.59
N VAL A 303 -30.91 4.81 -3.59
CA VAL A 303 -32.32 4.49 -3.85
C VAL A 303 -33.04 3.80 -2.69
N ASP A 304 -32.31 3.08 -1.83
CA ASP A 304 -32.82 2.35 -0.66
C ASP A 304 -32.90 3.20 0.62
N GLY A 305 -32.81 4.53 0.50
CA GLY A 305 -32.94 5.46 1.64
C GLY A 305 -31.70 5.55 2.52
N LYS A 306 -30.60 4.91 2.11
CA LYS A 306 -29.30 4.94 2.78
C LYS A 306 -28.37 5.97 2.16
N GLY A 307 -27.19 6.12 2.75
CA GLY A 307 -26.10 6.90 2.17
C GLY A 307 -24.88 6.05 1.86
N ILE A 308 -24.02 6.56 0.98
CA ILE A 308 -22.71 5.99 0.71
C ILE A 308 -21.63 7.08 0.82
N TRP A 309 -20.64 6.83 1.67
CA TRP A 309 -19.49 7.69 1.87
C TRP A 309 -18.39 7.38 0.85
N ILE A 310 -18.09 8.37 0.01
CA ILE A 310 -16.94 8.39 -0.89
C ILE A 310 -15.84 9.17 -0.18
N THR A 311 -14.77 8.49 0.20
CA THR A 311 -13.70 9.08 1.02
C THR A 311 -12.62 9.73 0.16
N HIS A 312 -12.34 9.15 -1.00
CA HIS A 312 -11.27 9.61 -1.89
C HIS A 312 -11.70 9.55 -3.35
N ILE A 313 -11.08 10.41 -4.14
CA ILE A 313 -11.22 10.46 -5.60
C ILE A 313 -9.87 10.57 -6.29
N ARG A 314 -9.82 10.23 -7.58
CA ARG A 314 -8.66 10.47 -8.45
C ARG A 314 -9.13 10.83 -9.85
N ARG A 315 -8.51 11.85 -10.44
CA ARG A 315 -8.74 12.25 -11.84
C ARG A 315 -8.17 11.21 -12.81
N PRO A 316 -8.86 10.89 -13.92
CA PRO A 316 -8.27 10.10 -14.99
C PRO A 316 -7.04 10.77 -15.59
N LYS A 317 -6.04 9.97 -15.98
CA LYS A 317 -4.86 10.45 -16.69
C LYS A 317 -5.23 10.73 -18.16
N THR A 318 -4.87 11.90 -18.66
CA THR A 318 -4.99 12.29 -20.06
C THR A 318 -3.67 12.08 -20.82
N LYS A 319 -3.68 12.23 -22.16
CA LYS A 319 -2.45 12.13 -22.97
C LYS A 319 -1.44 13.24 -22.67
N SER A 320 -1.90 14.40 -22.19
CA SER A 320 -1.06 15.52 -21.78
C SER A 320 -0.47 15.36 -20.37
N ASP A 321 -1.01 14.45 -19.56
CA ASP A 321 -0.49 14.22 -18.22
C ASP A 321 0.77 13.35 -18.24
N VAL A 322 1.81 13.81 -17.57
CA VAL A 322 3.08 13.08 -17.46
C VAL A 322 2.87 11.75 -16.71
N ALA A 323 2.15 11.78 -15.58
CA ALA A 323 1.95 10.61 -14.71
C ALA A 323 0.54 10.61 -14.07
N LEU A 324 0.16 9.53 -13.38
CA LEU A 324 -1.17 9.40 -12.75
C LEU A 324 -1.37 10.46 -11.65
N TRP A 325 -2.54 11.08 -11.61
CA TRP A 325 -2.89 12.03 -10.55
C TRP A 325 -2.92 11.38 -9.15
N PRO A 326 -2.60 12.11 -8.07
CA PRO A 326 -2.71 11.60 -6.72
C PRO A 326 -4.15 11.22 -6.40
N LYS A 327 -4.32 10.20 -5.55
CA LYS A 327 -5.61 9.90 -4.95
C LYS A 327 -5.77 10.78 -3.72
N VAL A 328 -6.74 11.69 -3.75
CA VAL A 328 -6.95 12.74 -2.75
C VAL A 328 -8.28 12.55 -2.03
N PRO A 329 -8.46 13.13 -0.83
CA PRO A 329 -9.76 13.18 -0.17
C PRO A 329 -10.83 13.78 -1.09
N ALA A 330 -12.05 13.24 -1.02
CA ALA A 330 -13.13 13.55 -1.97
C ALA A 330 -13.48 15.04 -1.99
N THR A 331 -13.63 15.65 -0.81
CA THR A 331 -13.96 17.06 -0.66
C THR A 331 -12.87 17.95 -1.26
N THR A 332 -11.61 17.78 -0.85
CA THR A 332 -10.47 18.56 -1.39
C THR A 332 -10.40 18.46 -2.90
N GLY A 333 -10.47 17.24 -3.45
CA GLY A 333 -10.39 17.05 -4.90
C GLY A 333 -11.54 17.70 -5.68
N LEU A 334 -12.77 17.71 -5.14
CA LEU A 334 -13.91 18.39 -5.77
C LEU A 334 -13.83 19.91 -5.65
N VAL A 335 -13.28 20.44 -4.55
CA VAL A 335 -13.00 21.88 -4.39
C VAL A 335 -11.94 22.32 -5.40
N ASP A 336 -10.84 21.58 -5.54
CA ASP A 336 -9.76 21.89 -6.50
C ASP A 336 -10.22 21.83 -7.97
N MET A 337 -11.29 21.09 -8.24
CA MET A 337 -11.95 21.02 -9.55
C MET A 337 -13.10 22.03 -9.71
N TRP A 338 -13.34 22.89 -8.71
CA TRP A 338 -14.39 23.90 -8.72
C TRP A 338 -15.81 23.32 -8.84
N HIS A 339 -16.02 22.09 -8.35
CA HIS A 339 -17.33 21.43 -8.32
C HIS A 339 -18.15 21.81 -7.09
N ILE A 340 -17.48 22.03 -5.96
CA ILE A 340 -18.06 22.55 -4.72
C ILE A 340 -17.16 23.66 -4.17
N THR A 341 -17.71 24.52 -3.34
CA THR A 341 -17.01 25.67 -2.73
C THR A 341 -16.75 25.43 -1.25
N SER A 342 -15.83 26.20 -0.65
CA SER A 342 -15.63 26.17 0.82
C SER A 342 -16.90 26.49 1.60
N THR A 343 -17.80 27.31 1.04
CA THR A 343 -19.12 27.61 1.63
C THR A 343 -20.01 26.37 1.62
N ASP A 344 -20.02 25.60 0.53
CA ASP A 344 -20.75 24.32 0.47
C ASP A 344 -20.21 23.34 1.52
N VAL A 345 -18.88 23.27 1.68
CA VAL A 345 -18.22 22.41 2.69
C VAL A 345 -18.70 22.75 4.11
N GLN A 346 -18.77 24.04 4.45
CA GLN A 346 -19.26 24.49 5.74
C GLN A 346 -20.76 24.20 5.93
N ALA A 347 -21.57 24.49 4.91
CA ALA A 347 -23.03 24.30 4.96
C ALA A 347 -23.43 22.81 5.08
N LEU A 348 -22.64 21.92 4.46
CA LEU A 348 -22.95 20.50 4.37
C LEU A 348 -22.17 19.67 5.38
N ASN A 349 -21.41 20.32 6.26
CA ASN A 349 -20.70 19.66 7.35
C ASN A 349 -21.66 18.76 8.15
N TRP A 350 -21.28 17.50 8.29
CA TRP A 350 -21.99 16.51 9.07
C TRP A 350 -21.05 16.04 10.18
N PRO A 351 -21.25 16.53 11.42
CA PRO A 351 -20.39 16.15 12.52
C PRO A 351 -20.36 14.63 12.71
N GLY A 352 -19.24 14.14 13.23
CA GLY A 352 -19.10 12.75 13.64
C GLY A 352 -20.01 12.39 14.81
N PRO A 353 -20.08 11.10 15.16
CA PRO A 353 -20.74 10.65 16.38
C PRO A 353 -20.24 11.43 17.62
N PRO A 354 -21.13 11.75 18.58
CA PRO A 354 -20.77 12.59 19.72
C PRO A 354 -19.75 11.91 20.64
N GLY A 355 -18.86 12.72 21.23
CA GLY A 355 -17.94 12.27 22.27
C GLY A 355 -16.90 11.23 21.81
N TRP A 356 -16.56 11.21 20.51
CA TRP A 356 -15.61 10.25 19.93
C TRP A 356 -15.97 8.77 20.12
N LEU A 357 -17.17 8.45 20.60
CA LEU A 357 -17.58 7.06 20.83
C LEU A 357 -17.85 6.34 19.52
N ARG A 358 -17.62 5.04 19.49
CA ARG A 358 -17.95 4.20 18.33
C ARG A 358 -19.45 4.27 18.04
N SER A 359 -19.80 4.57 16.79
CA SER A 359 -21.19 4.52 16.34
C SER A 359 -21.77 3.10 16.43
N VAL A 360 -23.02 2.99 16.89
CA VAL A 360 -23.81 1.74 16.87
C VAL A 360 -24.30 1.38 15.46
N ASN A 361 -24.46 2.38 14.60
CA ASN A 361 -24.90 2.21 13.21
C ASN A 361 -23.69 2.35 12.26
N ARG A 362 -23.76 1.75 11.07
CA ARG A 362 -22.70 1.93 10.07
C ARG A 362 -22.68 3.38 9.60
N THR A 363 -21.50 3.97 9.66
CA THR A 363 -21.24 5.36 9.27
C THR A 363 -19.75 5.52 9.01
N PHE A 364 -19.35 6.59 8.33
CA PHE A 364 -17.94 6.94 8.18
C PHE A 364 -17.41 7.56 9.47
N GLN A 365 -16.57 6.82 10.18
CA GLN A 365 -15.91 7.23 11.42
C GLN A 365 -14.49 6.68 11.44
N GLU A 366 -13.52 7.53 11.12
CA GLU A 366 -12.11 7.12 11.08
C GLU A 366 -11.50 7.01 12.46
N VAL A 367 -11.89 7.90 13.39
CA VAL A 367 -11.34 7.97 14.75
C VAL A 367 -12.45 7.73 15.77
N PHE A 368 -12.19 6.84 16.72
CA PHE A 368 -13.10 6.61 17.84
C PHE A 368 -12.38 6.05 19.06
N VAL A 369 -12.98 6.25 20.23
CA VAL A 369 -12.51 5.76 21.52
C VAL A 369 -13.52 4.74 22.05
N ASP A 370 -13.01 3.57 22.42
CA ASP A 370 -13.73 2.54 23.15
C ASP A 370 -13.20 2.48 24.59
N MET A 371 -14.05 2.78 25.56
CA MET A 371 -13.70 2.81 26.97
C MET A 371 -13.98 1.45 27.59
N GLN A 372 -12.93 0.77 28.02
CA GLN A 372 -13.02 -0.55 28.66
C GLN A 372 -12.75 -0.43 30.15
N MET A 373 -13.47 -1.24 30.93
CA MET A 373 -13.24 -1.42 32.35
C MET A 373 -12.98 -2.90 32.61
N ASP A 374 -11.95 -3.19 33.40
CA ASP A 374 -11.65 -4.55 33.84
C ASP A 374 -12.36 -4.88 35.17
N ASP A 375 -12.20 -6.12 35.64
CA ASP A 375 -12.80 -6.61 36.89
C ASP A 375 -12.34 -5.86 38.16
N ASN A 376 -11.28 -5.04 38.08
CA ASN A 376 -10.76 -4.24 39.18
C ASN A 376 -11.12 -2.74 39.02
N ASP A 377 -12.11 -2.42 38.18
CA ASP A 377 -12.52 -1.06 37.83
C ASP A 377 -11.42 -0.20 37.18
N ASN A 378 -10.38 -0.83 36.61
CA ASN A 378 -9.33 -0.11 35.89
C ASN A 378 -9.85 0.33 34.51
N LYS A 379 -9.80 1.63 34.24
CA LYS A 379 -10.24 2.20 32.96
C LYS A 379 -9.12 2.22 31.92
N THR A 380 -9.40 1.67 30.75
CA THR A 380 -8.52 1.70 29.57
C THR A 380 -9.24 2.32 28.39
N ALA A 381 -8.64 3.31 27.75
CA ALA A 381 -9.18 3.92 26.53
C ALA A 381 -8.50 3.31 25.30
N CYS A 382 -9.25 2.57 24.49
CA CYS A 382 -8.77 2.04 23.20
C CYS A 382 -9.10 3.06 22.10
N LEU A 383 -8.07 3.74 21.58
CA LEU A 383 -8.17 4.76 20.54
C LEU A 383 -7.89 4.14 19.16
N TYR A 384 -8.93 4.05 18.34
CA TYR A 384 -8.88 3.56 16.96
C TYR A 384 -8.74 4.72 15.99
N PHE A 385 -7.95 4.51 14.93
CA PHE A 385 -7.74 5.48 13.86
C PHE A 385 -7.51 4.74 12.53
N ASP A 386 -8.59 4.49 11.79
CA ASP A 386 -8.56 3.78 10.51
C ASP A 386 -8.39 4.73 9.33
N PHE A 387 -7.22 5.37 9.29
CA PHE A 387 -6.88 6.28 8.19
C PHE A 387 -6.60 5.50 6.91
N TYR A 388 -7.11 6.02 5.80
CA TYR A 388 -7.02 5.36 4.51
C TYR A 388 -5.55 5.07 4.11
N ASN A 389 -5.22 3.80 3.88
CA ASN A 389 -3.84 3.29 3.67
C ASN A 389 -2.85 3.60 4.81
N GLY A 390 -3.32 3.88 6.03
CA GLY A 390 -2.49 4.26 7.18
C GLY A 390 -1.77 5.60 7.02
N ALA A 391 -2.07 6.36 5.98
CA ALA A 391 -1.47 7.67 5.73
C ALA A 391 -2.16 8.74 6.59
N MET A 392 -1.37 9.52 7.32
CA MET A 392 -1.84 10.51 8.28
C MET A 392 -1.70 11.91 7.70
N SER A 393 -2.81 12.53 7.31
CA SER A 393 -2.83 13.95 6.90
C SER A 393 -2.81 14.88 8.11
N THR A 394 -2.46 16.15 7.88
CA THR A 394 -2.49 17.19 8.91
C THR A 394 -3.84 17.27 9.64
N ASP A 395 -4.95 17.19 8.90
CA ASP A 395 -6.32 17.20 9.45
C ASP A 395 -6.61 15.95 10.30
N GLN A 396 -6.21 14.77 9.81
CA GLN A 396 -6.42 13.50 10.54
C GLN A 396 -5.58 13.44 11.83
N CYS A 397 -4.35 13.94 11.82
CA CYS A 397 -3.56 14.07 13.04
C CYS A 397 -4.19 15.08 14.02
N SER A 398 -4.81 16.16 13.53
CA SER A 398 -5.55 17.10 14.38
C SER A 398 -6.76 16.44 15.05
N GLN A 399 -7.55 15.64 14.30
CA GLN A 399 -8.63 14.84 14.87
C GLN A 399 -8.12 13.83 15.92
N LEU A 400 -6.96 13.22 15.69
CA LEU A 400 -6.36 12.31 16.65
C LEU A 400 -5.97 13.01 17.95
N ILE A 401 -5.43 14.23 17.87
CA ILE A 401 -5.15 15.09 19.03
C ILE A 401 -6.44 15.44 19.78
N GLU A 402 -7.49 15.84 19.07
CA GLU A 402 -8.79 16.15 19.71
C GLU A 402 -9.39 14.92 20.41
N ALA A 403 -9.22 13.71 19.85
CA ALA A 403 -9.61 12.47 20.51
C ALA A 403 -8.75 12.16 21.75
N MET A 404 -7.44 12.45 21.70
CA MET A 404 -6.55 12.32 22.86
C MET A 404 -6.88 13.34 23.96
N ASP A 405 -7.26 14.56 23.60
CA ASP A 405 -7.76 15.57 24.53
C ASP A 405 -9.07 15.13 25.17
N PHE A 406 -9.98 14.53 24.40
CA PHE A 406 -11.18 13.91 24.94
C PHE A 406 -10.84 12.84 25.98
N VAL A 407 -9.90 11.93 25.68
CA VAL A 407 -9.44 10.91 26.64
C VAL A 407 -8.89 11.55 27.92
N LEU A 408 -8.04 12.57 27.81
CA LEU A 408 -7.52 13.29 28.98
C LEU A 408 -8.63 13.94 29.80
N ALA A 409 -9.66 14.50 29.14
CA ALA A 409 -10.82 15.11 29.79
C ALA A 409 -11.70 14.07 30.50
N GLN A 410 -11.73 12.82 30.04
CA GLN A 410 -12.46 11.72 30.69
C GLN A 410 -11.73 11.15 31.92
N SER A 411 -10.44 11.45 32.10
CA SER A 411 -9.66 10.95 33.23
C SER A 411 -9.75 11.90 34.43
N THR A 412 -10.60 11.57 35.41
CA THR A 412 -10.76 12.36 36.66
C THR A 412 -9.97 11.76 37.82
N GLN A 413 -9.92 12.45 38.96
CA GLN A 413 -9.26 11.92 40.16
C GLN A 413 -10.02 10.73 40.76
N GLU A 414 -11.36 10.76 40.72
CA GLU A 414 -12.22 9.68 41.20
C GLU A 414 -12.27 8.49 40.24
N SER A 415 -11.97 8.73 38.96
CA SER A 415 -12.06 7.72 37.93
C SER A 415 -10.95 7.87 36.88
N PRO A 416 -9.70 7.60 37.29
CA PRO A 416 -8.55 7.79 36.43
C PRO A 416 -8.53 6.76 35.30
N ILE A 417 -8.15 7.21 34.11
CA ILE A 417 -7.76 6.31 33.03
C ILE A 417 -6.35 5.81 33.36
N GLN A 418 -6.14 4.51 33.34
CA GLN A 418 -4.84 3.92 33.64
C GLN A 418 -4.00 3.71 32.38
N ALA A 419 -4.67 3.45 31.25
CA ALA A 419 -3.99 3.25 29.98
C ALA A 419 -4.75 3.79 28.78
N VAL A 420 -3.98 4.16 27.76
CA VAL A 420 -4.44 4.47 26.41
C VAL A 420 -3.77 3.52 25.43
N VAL A 421 -4.60 2.83 24.65
CA VAL A 421 -4.15 1.86 23.65
C VAL A 421 -4.39 2.43 22.26
N LEU A 422 -3.33 2.70 21.51
CA LEU A 422 -3.39 3.06 20.10
C LEU A 422 -3.65 1.79 19.29
N MET A 423 -4.86 1.67 18.74
CA MET A 423 -5.32 0.46 18.06
C MET A 423 -5.10 0.47 16.54
N GLY A 424 -4.80 1.65 15.98
CA GLY A 424 -4.74 1.86 14.52
C GLY A 424 -6.03 1.42 13.82
N GLY A 425 -5.90 1.01 12.56
CA GLY A 425 -6.94 0.38 11.77
C GLY A 425 -6.36 -0.74 10.90
N ALA A 426 -6.75 -0.78 9.62
CA ALA A 426 -6.21 -1.71 8.63
C ALA A 426 -4.67 -1.69 8.54
N TYR A 427 -4.11 -0.50 8.70
CA TYR A 427 -2.72 -0.28 9.05
C TYR A 427 -2.66 0.26 10.48
N PHE A 428 -1.55 0.02 11.16
CA PHE A 428 -1.29 0.83 12.35
C PHE A 428 -1.04 2.28 11.93
N SER A 429 0.00 2.53 11.13
CA SER A 429 0.26 3.82 10.48
C SER A 429 1.43 3.69 9.49
N ASN A 430 1.40 4.47 8.42
CA ASN A 430 2.51 4.61 7.46
C ASN A 430 3.15 6.02 7.52
N GLY A 431 2.82 6.83 8.53
CA GLY A 431 3.31 8.20 8.68
C GLY A 431 2.59 9.20 7.78
N ILE A 432 3.30 10.22 7.30
CA ILE A 432 2.74 11.36 6.55
C ILE A 432 1.94 10.95 5.30
N ALA A 433 0.86 11.67 5.01
CA ALA A 433 0.01 11.43 3.84
C ALA A 433 0.61 11.98 2.54
N LEU A 434 1.54 11.23 1.95
CA LEU A 434 2.25 11.63 0.72
C LEU A 434 1.34 12.03 -0.45
N ASN A 435 0.15 11.43 -0.58
CA ASN A 435 -0.80 11.82 -1.63
C ASN A 435 -1.40 13.21 -1.42
N VAL A 436 -1.69 13.58 -0.15
CA VAL A 436 -2.21 14.92 0.19
C VAL A 436 -1.11 15.95 -0.03
N ILE A 437 0.10 15.64 0.43
CA ILE A 437 1.30 16.45 0.21
C ILE A 437 1.56 16.70 -1.27
N GLU A 438 1.55 15.66 -2.10
CA GLU A 438 1.82 15.77 -3.54
C GLU A 438 0.72 16.51 -4.30
N ALA A 439 -0.51 16.54 -3.77
CA ALA A 439 -1.62 17.29 -4.35
C ALA A 439 -1.66 18.76 -3.88
N ALA A 440 -0.97 19.11 -2.80
CA ALA A 440 -0.95 20.45 -2.25
C ALA A 440 -0.26 21.45 -3.21
N ALA A 441 -0.66 22.72 -3.14
CA ALA A 441 -0.05 23.79 -3.92
C ALA A 441 1.44 23.99 -3.59
N ASP A 442 1.82 23.79 -2.33
CA ASP A 442 3.20 23.74 -1.87
C ASP A 442 3.44 22.42 -1.11
N PRO A 443 3.96 21.38 -1.81
CA PRO A 443 4.24 20.10 -1.18
C PRO A 443 5.31 20.15 -0.09
N ALA A 444 6.25 21.10 -0.13
CA ALA A 444 7.27 21.22 0.91
C ALA A 444 6.63 21.75 2.19
N MET A 445 5.79 22.78 2.08
CA MET A 445 5.03 23.31 3.21
C MET A 445 4.06 22.28 3.79
N GLU A 446 3.29 21.57 2.96
CA GLU A 446 2.38 20.54 3.47
C GLU A 446 3.13 19.38 4.15
N SER A 447 4.33 19.03 3.66
CA SER A 447 5.19 18.05 4.35
C SER A 447 5.58 18.53 5.75
N TRP A 448 5.91 19.82 5.88
CA TRP A 448 6.28 20.43 7.15
C TRP A 448 5.11 20.51 8.14
N LEU A 449 3.93 20.87 7.68
CA LEU A 449 2.72 20.90 8.50
C LEU A 449 2.35 19.49 8.96
N SER A 450 2.36 18.51 8.04
CA SER A 450 2.08 17.11 8.34
C SER A 450 3.03 16.54 9.40
N ILE A 451 4.35 16.71 9.22
CA ILE A 451 5.32 16.13 10.16
C ILE A 451 5.26 16.79 11.55
N ASN A 452 5.09 18.12 11.61
CA ASN A 452 4.91 18.81 12.89
C ASN A 452 3.66 18.33 13.63
N ARG A 453 2.58 18.03 12.90
CA ARG A 453 1.35 17.57 13.51
C ARG A 453 1.45 16.12 13.99
N ILE A 454 2.23 15.26 13.32
CA ILE A 454 2.56 13.93 13.85
C ILE A 454 3.44 14.06 15.10
N ASP A 455 4.44 14.95 15.11
CA ASP A 455 5.24 15.23 16.31
C ASP A 455 4.39 15.71 17.49
N ASP A 456 3.33 16.47 17.24
CA ASP A 456 2.37 16.87 18.27
C ASP A 456 1.62 15.67 18.84
N VAL A 457 1.19 14.71 18.01
CA VAL A 457 0.61 13.43 18.47
C VAL A 457 1.62 12.65 19.32
N VAL A 458 2.86 12.52 18.84
CA VAL A 458 3.92 11.79 19.58
C VAL A 458 4.23 12.46 20.92
N HIS A 459 4.14 13.79 21.00
CA HIS A 459 4.32 14.53 22.24
C HIS A 459 3.26 14.15 23.30
N TYR A 460 2.04 13.74 22.92
CA TYR A 460 1.07 13.20 23.87
C TYR A 460 1.58 11.92 24.53
N LEU A 461 2.21 11.04 23.74
CA LEU A 461 2.70 9.74 24.19
C LEU A 461 3.94 9.86 25.09
N LEU A 462 4.78 10.85 24.80
CA LEU A 462 6.03 11.09 25.55
C LEU A 462 5.84 11.98 26.77
N HIS A 463 4.84 12.87 26.77
CA HIS A 463 4.69 13.89 27.80
C HIS A 463 3.27 13.99 28.38
N LYS A 464 2.24 14.23 27.55
CA LYS A 464 0.89 14.55 28.08
C LYS A 464 0.27 13.39 28.85
N PHE A 465 0.20 12.20 28.28
CA PHE A 465 -0.33 11.02 28.98
C PHE A 465 0.53 10.63 30.20
N PRO A 466 1.87 10.50 30.09
CA PRO A 466 2.72 10.22 31.26
C PRO A 466 2.57 11.23 32.39
N SER A 467 2.37 12.53 32.09
CA SER A 467 2.17 13.56 33.11
C SER A 467 0.88 13.41 33.93
N ARG A 468 -0.08 12.61 33.43
CA ARG A 468 -1.32 12.22 34.11
C ARG A 468 -1.28 10.80 34.64
N ASP A 469 -0.09 10.21 34.70
CA ASP A 469 0.15 8.83 35.09
C ASP A 469 -0.51 7.76 34.19
N ILE A 470 -0.90 8.13 32.97
CA ILE A 470 -1.54 7.24 31.99
C ILE A 470 -0.46 6.48 31.20
N VAL A 471 -0.57 5.15 31.19
CA VAL A 471 0.29 4.25 30.41
C VAL A 471 -0.13 4.26 28.94
N THR A 472 0.83 4.35 28.03
CA THR A 472 0.59 4.35 26.58
C THR A 472 1.00 3.03 25.96
N VAL A 473 0.11 2.42 25.18
CA VAL A 473 0.34 1.14 24.52
C VAL A 473 0.06 1.28 23.03
N ALA A 474 0.97 0.81 22.18
CA ALA A 474 0.70 0.64 20.74
C ALA A 474 0.33 -0.80 20.46
N ALA A 475 -0.87 -1.03 19.92
CA ALA A 475 -1.33 -2.32 19.45
C ALA A 475 -1.24 -2.38 17.91
N VAL A 476 -0.07 -2.79 17.41
CA VAL A 476 0.24 -2.87 15.99
C VAL A 476 -0.39 -4.14 15.41
N ARG A 477 -1.63 -4.03 14.94
CA ARG A 477 -2.41 -5.13 14.33
C ARG A 477 -2.33 -5.17 12.80
N GLY A 478 -2.19 -4.00 12.19
CA GLY A 478 -1.87 -3.83 10.77
C GLY A 478 -0.41 -3.45 10.57
N ASN A 479 0.05 -3.49 9.32
CA ASN A 479 1.41 -3.08 8.96
C ASN A 479 1.72 -1.65 9.43
N ALA A 480 3.00 -1.38 9.67
CA ALA A 480 3.48 -0.05 10.01
C ALA A 480 4.74 0.31 9.23
N ALA A 481 4.87 1.57 8.82
CA ALA A 481 6.02 2.06 8.05
C ALA A 481 6.43 3.48 8.44
N ALA A 482 7.71 3.78 8.29
CA ALA A 482 8.33 5.08 8.53
C ALA A 482 7.85 5.67 9.88
N GLY A 483 7.24 6.86 9.84
CA GLY A 483 6.70 7.56 11.00
C GLY A 483 5.69 6.76 11.81
N GLY A 484 4.98 5.82 11.19
CA GLY A 484 4.06 4.94 11.90
C GLY A 484 4.75 3.94 12.84
N VAL A 485 5.97 3.50 12.52
CA VAL A 485 6.75 2.65 13.43
C VAL A 485 7.31 3.50 14.59
N ALA A 486 7.79 4.71 14.31
CA ALA A 486 8.25 5.64 15.34
C ALA A 486 7.11 6.07 16.29
N LEU A 487 5.92 6.35 15.74
CA LEU A 487 4.71 6.61 16.52
C LEU A 487 4.41 5.46 17.49
N ALA A 488 4.47 4.21 17.03
CA ALA A 488 4.29 3.05 17.91
C ALA A 488 5.37 3.02 19.01
N CYS A 489 6.64 3.21 18.62
CA CYS A 489 7.78 3.12 19.53
C CYS A 489 7.81 4.25 20.59
N ALA A 490 7.10 5.35 20.38
CA ALA A 490 6.95 6.40 21.39
C ALA A 490 6.06 5.99 22.58
N CYS A 491 5.22 4.96 22.45
CA CYS A 491 4.45 4.41 23.56
C CYS A 491 5.36 3.79 24.64
N ASP A 492 4.81 3.58 25.84
CA ASP A 492 5.51 2.81 26.89
C ASP A 492 5.70 1.35 26.48
N ILE A 493 4.70 0.79 25.80
CA ILE A 493 4.65 -0.62 25.40
C ILE A 493 4.23 -0.73 23.94
N VAL A 494 4.90 -1.59 23.17
CA VAL A 494 4.54 -1.96 21.80
C VAL A 494 4.19 -3.45 21.76
N VAL A 495 2.95 -3.74 21.40
CA VAL A 495 2.45 -5.08 21.12
C VAL A 495 2.20 -5.19 19.63
N ALA A 496 2.69 -6.26 19.00
CA ALA A 496 2.50 -6.48 17.56
C ALA A 496 1.93 -7.87 17.26
N GLY A 497 1.05 -7.95 16.25
CA GLY A 497 0.64 -9.23 15.68
C GLY A 497 1.77 -9.88 14.90
N SER A 498 2.01 -11.18 15.07
CA SER A 498 3.09 -11.92 14.40
C SER A 498 3.05 -11.89 12.86
N SER A 499 1.89 -11.56 12.28
CA SER A 499 1.65 -11.41 10.84
C SER A 499 2.05 -10.04 10.26
N VAL A 500 2.26 -9.04 11.11
CA VAL A 500 2.61 -7.67 10.72
C VAL A 500 3.95 -7.61 9.99
N VAL A 501 4.10 -6.61 9.13
CA VAL A 501 5.36 -6.17 8.54
C VAL A 501 5.65 -4.75 9.01
N LEU A 502 6.87 -4.54 9.52
CA LEU A 502 7.37 -3.24 9.97
C LEU A 502 8.41 -2.72 8.97
N ASN A 503 8.31 -1.46 8.57
CA ASN A 503 9.34 -0.78 7.78
C ASN A 503 9.83 0.44 8.57
N PRO A 504 10.82 0.30 9.47
CA PRO A 504 11.17 1.33 10.45
C PRO A 504 11.95 2.53 9.88
N ALA A 505 12.33 2.48 8.60
CA ALA A 505 13.22 3.44 7.97
C ALA A 505 12.50 4.50 7.12
N TYR A 506 13.10 5.68 7.03
CA TYR A 506 12.65 6.83 6.23
C TYR A 506 13.51 7.06 4.99
N ARG A 507 14.77 6.62 5.06
CA ARG A 507 15.82 6.94 4.09
C ARG A 507 15.46 6.52 2.67
N GLY A 508 14.74 5.42 2.50
CA GLY A 508 14.29 4.92 1.20
C GLY A 508 13.27 5.81 0.47
N VAL A 509 12.60 6.75 1.17
CA VAL A 509 11.77 7.81 0.55
C VAL A 509 12.49 9.17 0.55
N GLY A 510 13.78 9.20 0.90
CA GLY A 510 14.58 10.42 0.94
C GLY A 510 14.33 11.30 2.17
N LEU A 511 13.83 10.73 3.27
CA LEU A 511 13.60 11.49 4.49
C LEU A 511 14.56 11.07 5.60
N TYR A 512 14.90 12.01 6.48
CA TYR A 512 15.57 11.73 7.73
C TYR A 512 14.63 11.06 8.75
N GLY A 513 13.37 11.52 8.80
CA GLY A 513 12.35 11.11 9.77
C GLY A 513 12.29 12.04 10.98
N SER A 514 11.09 12.27 11.52
CA SER A 514 10.89 13.15 12.69
C SER A 514 9.65 12.70 13.43
N GLU A 515 9.83 11.97 14.52
CA GLU A 515 8.76 11.45 15.37
C GLU A 515 9.38 11.07 16.73
N TYR A 516 10.38 11.84 17.15
CA TYR A 516 11.26 11.56 18.28
C TYR A 516 11.93 10.18 18.18
N HIS A 517 12.17 9.68 16.97
CA HIS A 517 12.80 8.37 16.74
C HIS A 517 14.24 8.32 17.27
N THR A 518 14.93 9.47 17.31
CA THR A 518 16.26 9.59 17.90
C THR A 518 16.27 9.40 19.42
N LEU A 519 15.11 9.50 20.08
CA LEU A 519 14.93 9.13 21.48
C LEU A 519 14.37 7.71 21.60
N SER A 520 13.24 7.44 20.93
CA SER A 520 12.49 6.20 21.13
C SER A 520 13.21 4.96 20.60
N TYR A 521 13.81 5.00 19.41
CA TYR A 521 14.56 3.84 18.91
C TYR A 521 15.83 3.61 19.73
N TYR A 522 16.53 4.68 20.10
CA TYR A 522 17.80 4.61 20.84
C TYR A 522 17.57 4.10 22.26
N GLY A 523 16.53 4.56 22.95
CA GLY A 523 16.19 4.04 24.28
C GLY A 523 15.69 2.60 24.25
N ARG A 524 15.02 2.17 23.17
CA ARG A 524 14.46 0.82 23.03
C ARG A 524 15.48 -0.24 22.66
N CYS A 525 16.18 -0.03 21.54
CA CYS A 525 17.09 -1.02 20.96
C CYS A 525 18.57 -0.63 21.02
N GLY A 526 18.89 0.51 21.63
CA GLY A 526 20.24 1.04 21.63
C GLY A 526 20.64 1.69 20.30
N GLU A 527 21.70 2.50 20.35
CA GLU A 527 22.15 3.29 19.21
C GLU A 527 22.58 2.44 18.00
N ALA A 528 23.25 1.31 18.23
CA ALA A 528 23.78 0.47 17.17
C ALA A 528 22.66 -0.15 16.32
N ASP A 529 21.67 -0.78 16.96
CA ASP A 529 20.54 -1.38 16.26
C ASP A 529 19.62 -0.31 15.67
N ALA A 530 19.39 0.81 16.37
CA ALA A 530 18.63 1.95 15.84
C ALA A 530 19.22 2.47 14.52
N LYS A 531 20.54 2.69 14.47
CA LYS A 531 21.23 3.11 13.23
C LYS A 531 21.12 2.04 12.15
N LYS A 532 21.29 0.76 12.50
CA LYS A 532 21.22 -0.36 11.55
C LYS A 532 19.84 -0.45 10.90
N ILE A 533 18.75 -0.38 11.66
CA ILE A 533 17.40 -0.49 11.10
C ILE A 533 17.04 0.72 10.24
N LEU A 534 17.46 1.94 10.64
CA LEU A 534 17.26 3.16 9.86
C LEU A 534 18.06 3.16 8.54
N ARG A 535 19.23 2.52 8.51
CA ARG A 535 20.10 2.44 7.32
C ARG A 535 19.79 1.26 6.41
N SER A 536 19.34 0.12 6.95
CA SER A 536 19.08 -1.09 6.14
C SER A 536 17.96 -0.92 5.10
N MET A 537 16.93 -0.12 5.43
CA MET A 537 15.76 0.12 4.56
C MET A 537 15.08 -1.17 4.07
N THR A 538 15.19 -2.25 4.84
CA THR A 538 14.55 -3.55 4.58
C THR A 538 13.37 -3.77 5.52
N PRO A 539 12.33 -4.53 5.10
CA PRO A 539 11.24 -4.89 6.00
C PRO A 539 11.76 -5.72 7.18
N MET A 540 11.06 -5.61 8.31
CA MET A 540 11.36 -6.29 9.56
C MET A 540 10.11 -7.00 10.08
N SER A 541 10.29 -8.23 10.56
CA SER A 541 9.23 -8.97 11.25
C SER A 541 9.10 -8.53 12.71
N PRO A 542 7.92 -8.63 13.31
CA PRO A 542 7.70 -8.37 14.74
C PRO A 542 8.63 -9.17 15.65
N LEU A 543 8.96 -10.41 15.31
CA LEU A 543 9.90 -11.24 16.08
C LEU A 543 11.34 -10.70 16.01
N GLN A 544 11.78 -10.21 14.85
CA GLN A 544 13.08 -9.54 14.73
C GLN A 544 13.09 -8.23 15.54
N ALA A 545 12.01 -7.45 15.44
CA ALA A 545 11.86 -6.21 16.21
C ALA A 545 11.87 -6.47 17.72
N GLN A 546 11.25 -7.57 18.17
CA GLN A 546 11.29 -7.99 19.57
C GLN A 546 12.69 -8.40 20.02
N SER A 547 13.44 -9.12 19.16
CA SER A 547 14.80 -9.58 19.51
C SER A 547 15.79 -8.45 19.77
N ILE A 548 15.54 -7.26 19.20
CA ILE A 548 16.36 -6.06 19.43
C ILE A 548 15.71 -5.09 20.44
N GLY A 549 14.54 -5.41 21.00
CA GLY A 549 13.84 -4.54 21.97
C GLY A 549 13.00 -3.40 21.37
N LEU A 550 12.84 -3.33 20.05
CA LEU A 550 11.99 -2.33 19.39
C LEU A 550 10.48 -2.60 19.65
N VAL A 551 10.10 -3.87 19.76
CA VAL A 551 8.76 -4.35 20.11
C VAL A 551 8.84 -5.13 21.41
N ASP A 552 7.88 -4.93 22.32
CA ASP A 552 7.90 -5.60 23.64
C ASP A 552 7.28 -7.00 23.56
N TYR A 553 6.11 -7.12 22.92
CA TYR A 553 5.36 -8.37 22.85
C TYR A 553 4.87 -8.69 21.43
N VAL A 554 4.93 -9.96 21.06
CA VAL A 554 4.45 -10.46 19.77
C VAL A 554 3.41 -11.57 20.01
N PHE A 555 2.20 -11.39 19.48
CA PHE A 555 1.12 -12.37 19.63
C PHE A 555 0.74 -13.05 18.31
N PRO A 556 0.36 -14.33 18.34
CA PRO A 556 -0.24 -15.00 17.20
C PRO A 556 -1.66 -14.48 16.94
N GLY A 557 -2.22 -14.86 15.78
CA GLY A 557 -3.60 -14.52 15.41
C GLY A 557 -3.73 -13.22 14.60
N ASN A 558 -4.96 -12.94 14.19
CA ASN A 558 -5.36 -11.78 13.41
C ASN A 558 -6.80 -11.37 13.82
N GLY A 559 -7.26 -10.21 13.32
CA GLY A 559 -8.63 -9.73 13.58
C GLY A 559 -8.99 -9.69 15.06
N ILE A 560 -10.16 -10.24 15.40
CA ILE A 560 -10.69 -10.25 16.76
C ILE A 560 -9.83 -11.08 17.72
N VAL A 561 -9.24 -12.19 17.26
CA VAL A 561 -8.41 -13.05 18.11
C VAL A 561 -7.17 -12.31 18.61
N LEU A 562 -6.51 -11.56 17.71
CA LEU A 562 -5.37 -10.73 18.09
C LEU A 562 -5.81 -9.58 19.02
N GLU A 563 -6.96 -8.97 18.74
CA GLU A 563 -7.52 -7.91 19.58
C GLU A 563 -7.80 -8.39 21.02
N ASP A 564 -8.36 -9.59 21.18
CA ASP A 564 -8.62 -10.20 22.48
C ASP A 564 -7.32 -10.52 23.23
N TYR A 565 -6.29 -11.03 22.54
CA TYR A 565 -4.97 -11.24 23.13
C TYR A 565 -4.36 -9.93 23.63
N VAL A 566 -4.42 -8.88 22.81
CA VAL A 566 -3.91 -7.55 23.16
C VAL A 566 -4.63 -7.02 24.40
N LYS A 567 -5.97 -6.99 24.39
CA LYS A 567 -6.77 -6.47 25.51
C LYS A 567 -6.51 -7.26 26.79
N THR A 568 -6.57 -8.59 26.72
CA THR A 568 -6.31 -9.48 27.86
C THR A 568 -4.92 -9.24 28.45
N HIS A 569 -3.90 -9.10 27.59
CA HIS A 569 -2.54 -8.86 28.04
C HIS A 569 -2.37 -7.48 28.68
N ILE A 570 -3.01 -6.44 28.12
CA ILE A 570 -2.98 -5.10 28.71
C ILE A 570 -3.64 -5.10 30.09
N SER A 571 -4.82 -5.70 30.25
CA SER A 571 -5.45 -5.86 31.57
C SER A 571 -4.56 -6.62 32.55
N TYR A 572 -3.79 -7.61 32.10
CA TYR A 572 -2.80 -8.29 32.94
C TYR A 572 -1.66 -7.35 33.37
N LEU A 573 -1.10 -6.57 32.43
CA LEU A 573 0.01 -5.66 32.70
C LEU A 573 -0.36 -4.55 33.68
N LEU A 574 -1.61 -4.07 33.63
CA LEU A 574 -2.10 -3.01 34.52
C LEU A 574 -2.36 -3.47 35.96
N LYS A 575 -2.27 -4.77 36.25
CA LYS A 575 -2.39 -5.26 37.64
C LYS A 575 -1.28 -4.68 38.52
N PRO A 576 -1.58 -4.33 39.80
CA PRO A 576 -0.60 -3.77 40.72
C PRO A 576 0.67 -4.63 40.82
N GLY A 577 1.84 -3.99 40.65
CA GLY A 577 3.15 -4.64 40.78
C GLY A 577 3.65 -5.39 39.54
N ILE A 578 2.85 -5.52 38.48
CA ILE A 578 3.28 -6.14 37.22
C ILE A 578 4.07 -5.16 36.36
N LEU A 579 3.43 -4.06 35.94
CA LEU A 579 4.09 -3.06 35.12
C LEU A 579 4.91 -2.09 35.97
N LYS A 580 6.22 -2.11 35.77
CA LYS A 580 7.10 -0.98 36.05
C LYS A 580 7.22 -0.23 34.72
N ARG A 581 6.77 1.02 34.62
CA ARG A 581 6.66 1.81 33.36
C ARG A 581 7.76 1.56 32.32
N GLY A 582 7.39 1.73 31.03
CA GLY A 582 8.21 1.44 29.85
C GLY A 582 9.71 1.57 30.08
N LEU A 583 10.39 0.42 30.20
CA LEU A 583 11.79 0.33 30.67
C LEU A 583 12.72 1.25 29.87
N TRP A 584 12.45 1.39 28.58
CA TRP A 584 13.22 2.23 27.67
C TRP A 584 13.15 3.72 28.04
N LYS A 585 12.00 4.23 28.52
CA LYS A 585 11.83 5.65 28.87
C LYS A 585 12.69 6.05 30.06
N GLY A 586 13.04 5.12 30.94
CA GLY A 586 13.97 5.36 32.04
C GLY A 586 15.43 5.48 31.61
N SER A 587 15.76 5.09 30.38
CA SER A 587 17.13 5.10 29.84
C SER A 587 17.47 6.38 29.06
N VAL A 588 16.48 7.26 28.84
CA VAL A 588 16.63 8.49 28.05
C VAL A 588 16.04 9.70 28.79
N ASP A 589 16.58 10.89 28.52
CA ASP A 589 16.03 12.13 29.06
C ASP A 589 14.77 12.54 28.27
N LEU A 590 13.62 12.44 28.92
CA LEU A 590 12.32 12.86 28.38
C LEU A 590 11.80 14.15 29.04
N SER A 591 12.69 14.94 29.65
CA SER A 591 12.34 16.27 30.14
C SER A 591 11.82 17.16 29.00
N PRO A 592 10.96 18.15 29.28
CA PRO A 592 10.47 19.07 28.24
C PRO A 592 11.60 19.72 27.42
N ALA A 593 12.75 20.01 28.04
CA ALA A 593 13.91 20.56 27.35
C ALA A 593 14.59 19.54 26.41
N ALA A 594 14.69 18.27 26.81
CA ALA A 594 15.22 17.21 25.96
C ALA A 594 14.31 16.91 24.77
N LEU A 595 12.99 16.84 25.01
CA LEU A 595 11.99 16.69 23.94
C LEU A 595 12.08 17.86 22.94
N ALA A 596 12.11 19.11 23.42
CA ALA A 596 12.25 20.27 22.55
C ALA A 596 13.54 20.22 21.70
N ARG A 597 14.66 19.77 22.29
CA ARG A 597 15.94 19.61 21.58
C ARG A 597 15.89 18.51 20.53
N ALA A 598 15.33 17.35 20.86
CA ALA A 598 15.18 16.24 19.93
C ALA A 598 14.31 16.65 18.73
N ARG A 599 13.14 17.25 19.00
CA ARG A 599 12.27 17.80 17.95
C ARG A 599 12.97 18.82 17.08
N ALA A 600 13.68 19.79 17.68
CA ALA A 600 14.41 20.81 16.92
C ALA A 600 15.51 20.20 16.02
N ASN A 601 16.22 19.19 16.50
CA ASN A 601 17.25 18.50 15.73
C ASN A 601 16.65 17.70 14.56
N GLU A 602 15.64 16.87 14.82
CA GLU A 602 14.97 16.06 13.79
C GLU A 602 14.30 16.94 12.74
N LEU A 603 13.56 17.98 13.15
CA LEU A 603 12.96 18.94 12.23
C LEU A 603 14.00 19.79 11.48
N GLY A 604 15.17 20.05 12.06
CA GLY A 604 16.29 20.69 11.37
C GLY A 604 16.78 19.86 10.18
N GLU A 605 16.84 18.54 10.32
CA GLU A 605 17.13 17.65 9.21
C GLU A 605 15.95 17.57 8.23
N MET A 606 14.71 17.43 8.69
CA MET A 606 13.56 17.41 7.79
C MET A 606 13.42 18.70 6.97
N SER A 607 13.72 19.86 7.54
CA SER A 607 13.73 21.14 6.82
C SER A 607 14.69 21.13 5.62
N ARG A 608 15.89 20.56 5.78
CA ARG A 608 16.83 20.41 4.67
C ARG A 608 16.29 19.46 3.59
N ASP A 609 15.54 18.43 3.96
CA ASP A 609 14.89 17.50 3.02
C ASP A 609 13.74 18.12 2.23
N PHE A 610 13.21 19.25 2.71
CA PHE A 610 12.10 19.94 2.09
C PHE A 610 12.53 21.17 1.28
N TRP A 611 13.61 21.86 1.65
CA TRP A 611 13.94 23.15 1.02
C TRP A 611 15.40 23.36 0.62
N SER A 612 16.35 22.53 1.08
CA SER A 612 17.75 22.72 0.70
C SER A 612 18.07 22.03 -0.64
N ALA A 613 19.32 22.13 -1.11
CA ALA A 613 19.76 21.40 -2.30
C ALA A 613 19.54 19.87 -2.19
N ARG A 614 19.56 19.29 -0.98
CA ARG A 614 19.28 17.86 -0.78
C ARG A 614 17.80 17.48 -0.93
N ALA A 615 16.88 18.45 -1.05
CA ALA A 615 15.44 18.18 -1.10
C ALA A 615 15.01 17.35 -2.32
N VAL A 616 15.84 17.33 -3.37
CA VAL A 616 15.66 16.44 -4.54
C VAL A 616 15.54 14.98 -4.12
N ARG A 617 16.20 14.56 -3.02
CA ARG A 617 16.17 13.19 -2.53
C ARG A 617 14.76 12.75 -2.12
N TYR A 618 13.96 13.67 -1.57
CA TYR A 618 12.60 13.43 -1.11
C TYR A 618 11.56 13.70 -2.19
N HIS A 619 11.59 14.87 -2.82
CA HIS A 619 10.51 15.29 -3.72
C HIS A 619 10.40 14.39 -4.96
N SER A 620 11.53 13.97 -5.54
CA SER A 620 11.53 13.03 -6.68
C SER A 620 10.94 11.68 -6.29
N ARG A 621 11.37 11.11 -5.15
CA ARG A 621 10.89 9.82 -4.64
C ARG A 621 9.42 9.86 -4.24
N ARG A 622 8.96 10.96 -3.63
CA ARG A 622 7.53 11.19 -3.34
C ARG A 622 6.72 11.22 -4.62
N PHE A 623 7.16 11.97 -5.63
CA PHE A 623 6.51 12.01 -6.94
C PHE A 623 6.39 10.59 -7.52
N ASP A 624 7.50 9.85 -7.63
CA ASP A 624 7.49 8.50 -8.20
C ASP A 624 6.56 7.54 -7.43
N PHE A 625 6.60 7.59 -6.08
CA PHE A 625 5.76 6.78 -5.21
C PHE A 625 4.26 7.07 -5.37
N VAL A 626 3.88 8.35 -5.34
CA VAL A 626 2.48 8.80 -5.41
C VAL A 626 1.92 8.61 -6.81
N ARG A 627 2.69 9.02 -7.83
CA ARG A 627 2.30 8.98 -9.24
C ARG A 627 2.45 7.59 -9.87
N LYS A 628 2.91 6.60 -9.09
CA LYS A 628 3.07 5.17 -9.44
C LYS A 628 3.95 4.97 -10.67
N VAL A 629 5.06 5.70 -10.71
CA VAL A 629 6.06 5.61 -11.78
C VAL A 629 6.74 4.24 -11.71
N LYS A 630 6.91 3.59 -12.87
CA LYS A 630 7.61 2.30 -12.97
C LYS A 630 9.09 2.50 -12.61
N PRO A 631 9.64 1.71 -11.66
CA PRO A 631 11.06 1.80 -11.32
C PRO A 631 11.95 1.43 -12.52
N SER A 632 13.14 2.03 -12.60
CA SER A 632 14.15 1.70 -13.63
C SER A 632 14.95 0.45 -13.30
N GLN A 633 15.10 0.12 -12.01
CA GLN A 633 15.90 -1.00 -11.54
C GLN A 633 15.35 -1.52 -10.21
N THR A 634 15.73 -2.75 -9.88
CA THR A 634 15.55 -3.29 -8.52
C THR A 634 16.58 -2.63 -7.60
N PRO A 635 16.19 -2.06 -6.44
CA PRO A 635 17.16 -1.57 -5.47
C PRO A 635 18.13 -2.68 -5.02
N LEU A 636 19.42 -2.38 -4.95
CA LEU A 636 20.48 -3.34 -4.62
C LEU A 636 20.35 -3.93 -3.21
N ARG A 637 19.70 -3.22 -2.27
CA ARG A 637 19.30 -3.80 -0.97
C ARG A 637 18.35 -4.99 -1.06
N PHE A 638 17.67 -5.18 -2.19
CA PHE A 638 16.81 -6.33 -2.45
C PHE A 638 17.43 -7.29 -3.48
N ALA A 639 18.04 -6.74 -4.53
CA ALA A 639 18.78 -7.48 -5.55
C ALA A 639 20.22 -7.76 -5.11
N VAL A 640 20.39 -8.48 -4.01
CA VAL A 640 21.71 -8.81 -3.44
C VAL A 640 22.64 -9.52 -4.44
N HIS A 641 22.07 -10.28 -5.38
CA HIS A 641 22.79 -10.94 -6.46
C HIS A 641 23.47 -9.96 -7.44
N ARG A 642 23.09 -8.68 -7.45
CA ARG A 642 23.68 -7.63 -8.29
C ARG A 642 24.73 -6.77 -7.58
N ARG A 643 25.01 -7.02 -6.28
CA ARG A 643 25.91 -6.16 -5.49
C ARG A 643 27.39 -6.28 -5.83
N ALA A 644 27.85 -7.41 -6.36
CA ALA A 644 29.28 -7.70 -6.52
C ALA A 644 29.60 -8.41 -7.85
N LEU A 645 29.00 -7.96 -8.96
CA LEU A 645 29.14 -8.60 -10.27
C LEU A 645 30.59 -8.62 -10.78
N ASP A 646 31.34 -7.54 -10.52
CA ASP A 646 32.69 -7.35 -11.06
C ASP A 646 33.78 -7.42 -9.96
N GLY A 647 33.47 -8.02 -8.81
CA GLY A 647 34.34 -8.00 -7.62
C GLY A 647 34.41 -6.65 -6.90
N VAL A 648 33.68 -5.64 -7.39
CA VAL A 648 33.47 -4.33 -6.74
C VAL A 648 32.09 -4.31 -6.10
N GLN A 649 32.01 -3.84 -4.85
CA GLN A 649 30.74 -3.72 -4.14
C GLN A 649 30.00 -2.45 -4.58
N HIS A 650 28.80 -2.64 -5.12
CA HIS A 650 27.88 -1.56 -5.50
C HIS A 650 26.87 -1.27 -4.39
N TYR A 651 26.50 0.00 -4.30
CA TYR A 651 25.57 0.54 -3.31
C TYR A 651 24.51 1.37 -4.02
N ASP A 652 23.28 1.30 -3.53
CA ASP A 652 22.25 2.26 -3.92
C ASP A 652 22.68 3.68 -3.48
N GLU A 653 22.18 4.73 -4.14
CA GLU A 653 22.45 6.12 -3.76
C GLU A 653 22.15 6.35 -2.27
N GLU A 654 21.04 5.79 -1.79
CA GLU A 654 20.60 5.92 -0.40
C GLU A 654 21.52 5.21 0.60
N GLU A 655 22.47 4.37 0.18
CA GLU A 655 23.40 3.72 1.10
C GLU A 655 24.66 4.55 1.36
N THR A 656 24.91 5.56 0.54
CA THR A 656 26.10 6.43 0.64
C THR A 656 25.97 7.47 1.75
N GLU A 657 27.11 8.00 2.23
CA GLU A 657 27.13 9.11 3.20
C GLU A 657 26.82 10.46 2.51
N GLU A 658 27.20 10.59 1.24
CA GLU A 658 26.92 11.74 0.39
C GLU A 658 25.41 12.03 0.30
N PHE A 659 24.57 11.01 0.44
CA PHE A 659 23.11 11.12 0.45
C PHE A 659 22.55 12.02 1.57
N ASP A 660 23.31 12.29 2.63
CA ASP A 660 22.91 13.22 3.70
C ASP A 660 23.47 14.65 3.50
N SER A 661 24.40 14.84 2.55
CA SER A 661 25.17 16.06 2.35
C SER A 661 24.43 17.08 1.48
N VAL A 662 24.05 18.23 2.06
CA VAL A 662 23.50 19.37 1.31
C VAL A 662 24.48 19.87 0.25
N ARG A 663 25.79 19.88 0.57
CA ARG A 663 26.84 20.35 -0.34
C ARG A 663 26.95 19.47 -1.57
N TYR A 664 26.94 18.14 -1.39
CA TYR A 664 27.01 17.20 -2.50
C TYR A 664 25.90 17.44 -3.52
N PHE A 665 24.65 17.60 -3.08
CA PHE A 665 23.54 17.89 -3.97
C PHE A 665 23.61 19.30 -4.58
N ALA A 666 24.17 20.29 -3.89
CA ALA A 666 24.38 21.62 -4.45
C ALA A 666 25.41 21.59 -5.58
N ASP A 667 26.52 20.88 -5.39
CA ASP A 667 27.55 20.68 -6.40
C ASP A 667 26.98 19.93 -7.62
N CYS A 668 26.20 18.86 -7.40
CA CYS A 668 25.50 18.14 -8.46
C CYS A 668 24.55 19.03 -9.28
N ALA A 669 23.76 19.88 -8.61
CA ALA A 669 22.84 20.80 -9.27
C ALA A 669 23.59 21.85 -10.11
N GLN A 670 24.72 22.36 -9.62
CA GLN A 670 25.58 23.28 -10.35
C GLN A 670 26.16 22.63 -11.61
N ASP A 671 26.66 21.40 -11.50
CA ASP A 671 27.22 20.65 -12.63
C ASP A 671 26.17 20.34 -13.71
N GLN A 672 24.95 19.99 -13.30
CA GLN A 672 23.82 19.78 -14.21
C GLN A 672 23.45 21.08 -14.94
N LEU A 673 23.39 22.21 -14.24
CA LEU A 673 23.11 23.52 -14.83
C LEU A 673 24.18 23.92 -15.85
N LEU A 674 25.46 23.76 -15.49
CA LEU A 674 26.58 24.05 -16.39
C LEU A 674 26.54 23.16 -17.64
N SER A 675 26.21 21.88 -17.48
CA SER A 675 26.06 20.94 -18.60
C SER A 675 24.90 21.33 -19.52
N HIS A 676 23.76 21.71 -18.96
CA HIS A 676 22.60 22.18 -19.73
C HIS A 676 22.93 23.47 -20.50
N LEU A 677 23.58 24.45 -19.85
CA LEU A 677 24.00 25.69 -20.50
C LEU A 677 25.00 25.41 -21.64
N ARG A 678 25.97 24.51 -21.45
CA ARG A 678 26.90 24.07 -22.51
C ARG A 678 26.15 23.46 -23.69
N HIS A 679 25.17 22.60 -23.45
CA HIS A 679 24.35 22.00 -24.50
C HIS A 679 23.52 23.05 -25.26
N LYS A 680 22.90 23.98 -24.55
CA LYS A 680 22.11 25.07 -25.15
C LYS A 680 22.98 25.98 -26.02
N VAL A 681 24.13 26.40 -25.50
CA VAL A 681 25.11 27.20 -26.28
C VAL A 681 25.59 26.43 -27.51
N ALA A 682 25.90 25.14 -27.38
CA ALA A 682 26.31 24.32 -28.53
C ALA A 682 25.18 24.14 -29.56
N HIS A 683 23.91 24.12 -29.14
CA HIS A 683 22.76 24.09 -30.03
C HIS A 683 22.60 25.43 -30.76
N GLU A 684 22.58 26.55 -30.03
CA GLU A 684 22.46 27.90 -30.59
C GLU A 684 23.61 28.23 -31.54
N VAL A 685 24.85 27.83 -31.22
CA VAL A 685 26.00 27.98 -32.13
C VAL A 685 25.81 27.15 -33.41
N ARG A 686 25.30 25.92 -33.32
CA ARG A 686 25.00 25.10 -34.50
C ARG A 686 23.89 25.72 -35.36
N ASP A 687 22.84 26.22 -34.73
CA ASP A 687 21.74 26.90 -35.43
C ASP A 687 22.19 28.21 -36.08
N ALA A 688 23.08 28.97 -35.43
CA ALA A 688 23.69 30.18 -35.97
C ALA A 688 24.62 29.88 -37.16
N ILE A 689 25.39 28.79 -37.10
CA ILE A 689 26.21 28.32 -38.23
C ILE A 689 25.32 27.85 -39.39
N HIS A 690 24.23 27.14 -39.12
CA HIS A 690 23.29 26.72 -40.16
C HIS A 690 22.51 27.88 -40.79
N SER A 691 22.07 28.86 -40.01
CA SER A 691 21.36 30.05 -40.52
C SER A 691 22.29 31.01 -41.30
N SER A 692 23.55 31.17 -40.88
CA SER A 692 24.55 31.98 -41.63
C SER A 692 25.00 31.32 -42.95
N SER A 693 24.82 30.01 -43.10
CA SER A 693 25.07 29.30 -44.36
C SER A 693 23.92 29.34 -45.39
N GLN A 694 22.78 29.98 -45.07
CA GLN A 694 21.58 29.99 -45.94
C GLN A 694 20.99 31.36 -46.32
N GLN A 695 21.66 32.50 -46.14
CA GLN A 695 21.16 33.79 -46.66
C GLN A 695 22.18 34.58 -47.52
N PRO A 696 21.81 35.02 -48.75
CA PRO A 696 22.56 36.01 -49.51
C PRO A 696 22.27 37.44 -48.99
N PRO A 697 23.11 38.44 -49.30
CA PRO A 697 23.12 39.72 -48.60
C PRO A 697 21.92 40.60 -48.97
N GLY A 698 21.13 41.01 -47.97
CA GLY A 698 20.03 41.96 -48.13
C GLY A 698 19.59 42.61 -46.81
N GLU A 699 19.97 43.89 -46.67
CA GLU A 699 19.40 44.97 -45.86
C GLU A 699 19.13 44.80 -44.35
N VAL A 700 19.88 45.60 -43.57
CA VAL A 700 19.77 45.79 -42.13
C VAL A 700 18.61 46.73 -41.80
N SER A 701 17.64 46.25 -41.02
CA SER A 701 16.63 47.06 -40.33
C SER A 701 16.78 46.91 -38.82
N ARG A 702 16.90 48.05 -38.11
CA ARG A 702 17.03 48.17 -36.66
C ARG A 702 15.65 48.21 -35.99
N GLN A 703 15.35 47.23 -35.13
CA GLN A 703 14.44 47.34 -33.97
C GLN A 703 15.05 46.41 -32.90
N GLY A 704 15.39 46.83 -31.68
CA GLY A 704 14.54 47.42 -30.65
C GLY A 704 14.63 46.46 -29.45
N SER A 705 15.52 46.76 -28.50
CA SER A 705 15.83 45.88 -27.37
C SER A 705 14.73 45.90 -26.31
N GLU A 706 14.03 44.79 -26.12
CA GLU A 706 13.21 44.54 -24.94
C GLU A 706 13.92 43.54 -24.01
N THR A 707 14.35 44.05 -22.85
CA THR A 707 14.79 43.28 -21.69
C THR A 707 13.67 42.37 -21.19
N THR A 708 13.80 41.07 -21.45
CA THR A 708 12.92 40.05 -20.86
C THR A 708 13.36 39.78 -19.43
N LEU A 709 12.45 40.06 -18.49
CA LEU A 709 12.59 39.78 -17.07
C LEU A 709 12.87 38.28 -16.84
N VAL A 710 13.86 38.01 -15.99
CA VAL A 710 14.20 36.67 -15.48
C VAL A 710 12.98 36.10 -14.76
N THR A 711 12.36 35.09 -15.35
CA THR A 711 11.38 34.24 -14.68
C THR A 711 12.07 33.34 -13.66
N PRO A 712 11.41 33.02 -12.53
CA PRO A 712 11.99 32.16 -11.51
C PRO A 712 12.26 30.76 -12.08
N ILE A 713 13.43 30.22 -11.72
CA ILE A 713 13.92 28.89 -12.09
C ILE A 713 12.85 27.86 -11.69
N THR A 714 12.14 27.36 -12.68
CA THR A 714 11.32 26.16 -12.56
C THR A 714 12.28 24.98 -12.35
N PRO A 715 11.99 24.01 -11.46
CA PRO A 715 12.83 22.83 -11.35
C PRO A 715 12.92 22.19 -12.73
N VAL A 716 14.16 22.06 -13.23
CA VAL A 716 14.45 21.57 -14.57
C VAL A 716 13.77 20.22 -14.73
N SER A 717 12.97 20.13 -15.79
CA SER A 717 12.22 18.96 -16.19
C SER A 717 13.15 17.76 -16.31
N THR A 718 12.70 16.66 -15.73
CA THR A 718 13.11 15.30 -16.08
C THR A 718 12.92 15.12 -17.60
N LEU A 719 14.00 15.37 -18.36
CA LEU A 719 14.10 15.14 -19.79
C LEU A 719 13.57 13.75 -20.17
N ASP A 720 12.60 13.72 -21.09
CA ASP A 720 12.24 12.65 -22.03
C ASP A 720 12.17 11.20 -21.51
N ARG A 721 11.80 10.98 -20.24
CA ARG A 721 11.41 9.63 -19.80
C ARG A 721 9.91 9.47 -20.02
N LYS A 722 9.51 8.57 -20.93
CA LYS A 722 8.11 8.12 -21.04
C LYS A 722 7.73 7.47 -19.69
N MET A 723 7.03 8.21 -18.83
CA MET A 723 6.71 7.77 -17.46
C MET A 723 5.54 6.79 -17.49
N GLU A 724 5.87 5.52 -17.67
CA GLU A 724 4.93 4.42 -17.56
C GLU A 724 4.54 4.16 -16.10
N SER A 725 3.27 3.81 -15.88
CA SER A 725 2.81 3.40 -14.56
C SER A 725 3.02 1.91 -14.34
N ILE A 726 3.37 1.54 -13.09
CA ILE A 726 3.49 0.14 -12.66
C ILE A 726 2.21 -0.68 -12.84
N PHE A 727 1.04 -0.03 -12.94
CA PHE A 727 -0.25 -0.66 -13.15
C PHE A 727 -0.88 -0.26 -14.50
N SER A 728 -0.06 -0.05 -15.53
CA SER A 728 -0.53 0.42 -16.84
C SER A 728 -1.65 -0.43 -17.44
N CYS A 729 -1.69 -1.74 -17.14
CA CYS A 729 -2.75 -2.66 -17.58
C CYS A 729 -4.17 -2.21 -17.19
N TYR A 730 -4.34 -1.48 -16.08
CA TYR A 730 -5.66 -0.96 -15.68
C TYR A 730 -6.06 0.35 -16.37
N TYR A 731 -5.11 1.04 -17.02
CA TYR A 731 -5.28 2.41 -17.53
C TYR A 731 -5.04 2.56 -19.03
N LYS A 732 -4.77 1.47 -19.75
CA LYS A 732 -4.66 1.47 -21.23
C LYS A 732 -6.03 1.69 -21.89
N SER A 733 -6.01 2.32 -23.07
CA SER A 733 -7.18 2.61 -23.91
C SER A 733 -7.89 1.33 -24.35
N VAL A 734 -9.19 1.40 -24.68
CA VAL A 734 -9.98 0.28 -25.21
C VAL A 734 -9.42 -0.28 -26.52
N ASP A 735 -8.69 0.55 -27.28
CA ASP A 735 -8.04 0.17 -28.54
C ASP A 735 -6.69 -0.54 -28.35
N ASP A 736 -6.08 -0.41 -27.16
CA ASP A 736 -4.91 -1.17 -26.75
C ASP A 736 -5.40 -2.42 -26.01
N VAL A 737 -5.91 -3.40 -26.76
CA VAL A 737 -6.23 -4.72 -26.21
C VAL A 737 -4.94 -5.27 -25.57
N PRO A 738 -4.85 -5.51 -24.25
CA PRO A 738 -3.96 -6.56 -23.81
C PRO A 738 -4.60 -7.82 -24.35
N THR A 739 -4.05 -8.39 -25.41
CA THR A 739 -4.50 -9.67 -25.96
C THR A 739 -4.60 -10.64 -24.78
N PRO A 740 -5.78 -11.06 -24.30
CA PRO A 740 -5.82 -12.39 -23.74
C PRO A 740 -5.45 -13.30 -24.91
N PRO A 741 -4.48 -14.23 -24.80
CA PRO A 741 -4.35 -15.25 -25.83
C PRO A 741 -5.74 -15.85 -26.02
N GLU A 742 -6.18 -15.91 -27.28
CA GLU A 742 -7.44 -16.54 -27.63
C GLU A 742 -7.52 -17.87 -26.88
N SER A 743 -8.61 -18.10 -26.16
CA SER A 743 -8.92 -19.42 -25.62
C SER A 743 -8.68 -20.43 -26.74
N PRO A 744 -7.91 -21.52 -26.54
CA PRO A 744 -7.84 -22.58 -27.54
C PRO A 744 -9.28 -22.93 -27.89
N GLY A 745 -9.62 -22.71 -29.16
CA GLY A 745 -10.98 -22.81 -29.64
C GLY A 745 -11.61 -24.11 -29.17
N GLY A 746 -12.88 -24.02 -28.76
CA GLY A 746 -13.70 -25.21 -28.57
C GLY A 746 -13.48 -26.11 -29.78
N THR A 747 -13.06 -27.34 -29.50
CA THR A 747 -13.05 -28.43 -30.46
C THR A 747 -14.43 -28.51 -31.08
N ASN A 748 -14.57 -27.96 -32.29
CA ASN A 748 -15.73 -28.20 -33.12
C ASN A 748 -15.72 -29.69 -33.44
N LEU A 749 -16.78 -30.36 -33.02
CA LEU A 749 -16.95 -31.82 -33.00
C LEU A 749 -17.18 -32.39 -34.42
N LEU A 750 -16.49 -31.88 -35.45
CA LEU A 750 -16.76 -32.21 -36.86
C LEU A 750 -15.52 -32.51 -37.74
N ASP A 751 -14.28 -32.38 -37.25
CA ASP A 751 -13.07 -32.67 -38.06
C ASP A 751 -12.42 -34.05 -37.79
N THR A 752 -13.13 -34.98 -37.14
CA THR A 752 -12.65 -36.36 -36.90
C THR A 752 -12.89 -37.31 -38.09
N ILE A 753 -12.77 -36.86 -39.34
CA ILE A 753 -12.75 -37.77 -40.51
C ILE A 753 -11.84 -37.19 -41.60
N ARG A 754 -10.54 -37.48 -41.51
CA ARG A 754 -9.62 -37.78 -42.64
C ARG A 754 -8.18 -37.74 -42.15
N LEU A 755 -7.61 -38.93 -41.94
CA LEU A 755 -6.31 -39.39 -42.47
C LEU A 755 -5.82 -40.56 -41.60
N ILE A 756 -6.46 -41.70 -41.83
CA ILE A 756 -5.79 -43.00 -41.83
C ILE A 756 -5.34 -43.20 -43.27
N SER A 757 -4.04 -43.02 -43.53
CA SER A 757 -3.26 -43.66 -44.59
C SER A 757 -1.81 -43.22 -44.49
#